data_AF-A0A8S4RMT3-F1
#
_entry.id   AF-A0A8S4RMT3-F1
#
_cell.length_a   1.000
_cell.length_b   1.000
_cell.length_c   1.000
_cell.angle_alpha   90.00
_cell.angle_beta   90.00
_cell.angle_gamma   90.00
#
_symmetry.space_group_name_H-M   'P 1'
#
loop_
_entity.id
_entity.type
_entity.pdbx_description
1 polymer ?
#
loop_
_entity_poly.entity_id
_entity_poly.type
_entity_poly.pdbx_seq_one_letter_code
_entity_poly.pdbx_strand_id
1 'polypeptide(L)'
;MLVRPLSPALAEKARIELSEDPKRLEENIRHLKQWISKQPHLRARTDEQWLAAFLRGCKHRLEHTKAKIDLYYSFRSKAPYLYSIKYNEPKFMDIMNLGAVLILPKTHKPADPRVILYRIGQYDTKEYSAIEVMAVLGLLEQICFMEDDNLVVSGTVNVIDLAGTRWTHFTQTPIRQLKNLIQANQDAMPIRIKSVHFLNAPLVFSTFFNICKRFLSEKTKSRIMVHSKSNEALHQFVPKEILPQEYGGTGDSIQQSIAYWKEKVRKYNSFLEEDLKYGCDESKRPAKTQQITTVEEPFRRLELFYDVYKEGNLWKLLPRFNHLKATEFYRPISMIRELNPKLAEIAKKELNENPTHVENDLRHLKEWLAKQLHLKARTDDQWLIAILRGCKFSLERAKTKLDLFYTLRTTAPEVTLRLKPTEAEFMDFLRLGTCVILRQPKDALHPCVILIRAGEYDPQKHNVADIMCALYYLVQILVIENDTATVMGTMIVVDYEKVTLSHLTQASPSLLKKLVAVSQDSLPLRLKGSHHVNVPAGIEIIFKLVSGFLGEKARKRLRIYKSNEELLKNLPKEVIPVEYGGSGGTISELIDYWANKIQEYKPWLEEEMQFGTDESKRITKVKNNSNQGSFRKLDID
;
A
#
# COMPACT_ATOMS: atom_id res chain seq x y z
N MET A 1 -42.84 -6.81 5.03
CA MET A 1 -42.90 -7.95 5.98
C MET A 1 -42.25 -7.56 7.29
N LEU A 2 -42.76 -8.05 8.42
CA LEU A 2 -42.10 -7.95 9.73
C LEU A 2 -40.76 -8.70 9.72
N VAL A 3 -39.84 -8.34 10.60
CA VAL A 3 -38.57 -9.07 10.77
C VAL A 3 -38.86 -10.50 11.23
N ARG A 4 -38.35 -11.49 10.49
CA ARG A 4 -38.48 -12.91 10.85
C ARG A 4 -37.75 -13.19 12.17
N PRO A 5 -38.35 -13.95 13.10
CA PRO A 5 -37.67 -14.38 14.32
C PRO A 5 -36.43 -15.23 14.02
N LEU A 6 -35.34 -14.99 14.74
CA LEU A 6 -34.14 -15.82 14.68
C LEU A 6 -34.37 -17.17 15.36
N SER A 7 -33.74 -18.23 14.87
CA SER A 7 -33.65 -19.49 15.61
C SER A 7 -32.98 -19.28 16.97
N PRO A 8 -33.24 -20.10 18.00
CA PRO A 8 -32.66 -19.89 19.34
C PRO A 8 -31.13 -19.74 19.33
N ALA A 9 -30.43 -20.56 18.53
CA ALA A 9 -28.98 -20.49 18.41
C ALA A 9 -28.49 -19.20 17.75
N LEU A 10 -29.20 -18.70 16.73
CA LEU A 10 -28.87 -17.42 16.07
C LEU A 10 -29.25 -16.22 16.93
N ALA A 11 -30.36 -16.29 17.67
CA ALA A 11 -30.79 -15.25 18.59
C ALA A 11 -29.75 -15.03 19.69
N GLU A 12 -29.25 -16.13 20.29
CA GLU A 12 -28.21 -16.03 21.32
C GLU A 12 -26.90 -15.49 20.75
N LYS A 13 -26.52 -15.93 19.55
CA LYS A 13 -25.33 -15.40 18.87
C LYS A 13 -25.48 -13.91 18.51
N ALA A 14 -26.66 -13.48 18.06
CA ALA A 14 -26.94 -12.07 17.77
C ALA A 14 -26.88 -11.22 19.05
N ARG A 15 -27.44 -11.73 20.15
CA ARG A 15 -27.36 -11.08 21.47
C ARG A 15 -25.90 -10.88 21.92
N ILE A 16 -25.08 -11.92 21.80
CA ILE A 16 -23.67 -11.90 22.24
C ILE A 16 -22.78 -11.09 21.28
N GLU A 17 -22.80 -11.38 19.98
CA GLU A 17 -21.83 -10.83 19.01
C GLU A 17 -22.25 -9.49 18.39
N LEU A 18 -23.56 -9.23 18.31
CA LEU A 18 -24.13 -8.04 17.64
C LEU A 18 -24.77 -7.08 18.64
N SER A 19 -24.93 -7.48 19.90
CA SER A 19 -25.71 -6.74 20.91
C SER A 19 -27.15 -6.49 20.46
N GLU A 20 -27.75 -7.48 19.77
CA GLU A 20 -29.14 -7.41 19.33
C GLU A 20 -30.09 -7.46 20.53
N ASP A 21 -30.98 -6.47 20.59
CA ASP A 21 -32.13 -6.41 21.50
C ASP A 21 -33.39 -6.26 20.61
N PRO A 22 -34.36 -7.19 20.68
CA PRO A 22 -35.56 -7.14 19.86
C PRO A 22 -36.32 -5.81 19.94
N LYS A 23 -36.40 -5.18 21.12
CA LYS A 23 -37.12 -3.91 21.29
C LYS A 23 -36.37 -2.77 20.59
N ARG A 24 -35.04 -2.74 20.73
CA ARG A 24 -34.19 -1.74 20.06
C ARG A 24 -34.13 -1.94 18.55
N LEU A 25 -34.27 -3.18 18.07
CA LEU A 25 -34.31 -3.48 16.65
C LEU A 25 -35.52 -2.79 15.98
N GLU A 26 -36.71 -2.95 16.55
CA GLU A 26 -37.93 -2.28 16.04
C GLU A 26 -37.81 -0.75 16.05
N GLU A 27 -37.29 -0.18 17.14
CA GLU A 27 -37.03 1.25 17.25
C GLU A 27 -36.04 1.75 16.20
N ASN A 28 -34.90 1.05 16.04
CA ASN A 28 -33.88 1.40 15.06
C ASN A 28 -34.39 1.29 13.62
N ILE A 29 -35.23 0.30 13.30
CA ILE A 29 -35.87 0.19 11.98
C ILE A 29 -36.76 1.40 11.73
N ARG A 30 -37.55 1.84 12.72
CA ARG A 30 -38.38 3.06 12.62
C ARG A 30 -37.51 4.30 12.39
N HIS A 31 -36.41 4.43 13.13
CA HIS A 31 -35.45 5.52 12.95
C HIS A 31 -34.81 5.52 11.55
N LEU A 32 -34.43 4.34 11.03
CA LEU A 32 -33.89 4.23 9.67
C LEU A 32 -34.92 4.63 8.61
N LYS A 33 -36.17 4.18 8.72
CA LYS A 33 -37.26 4.59 7.81
C LYS A 33 -37.45 6.12 7.81
N GLN A 34 -37.49 6.73 8.99
CA GLN A 34 -37.62 8.19 9.13
C GLN A 34 -36.39 8.94 8.61
N TRP A 35 -35.18 8.38 8.79
CA TRP A 35 -33.96 8.99 8.28
C TRP A 35 -33.91 8.91 6.74
N ILE A 36 -34.23 7.75 6.15
CA ILE A 36 -34.28 7.54 4.70
C ILE A 36 -35.26 8.53 4.04
N SER A 37 -36.45 8.74 4.62
CA SER A 37 -37.45 9.68 4.06
C SER A 37 -36.98 11.13 4.04
N LYS A 38 -35.96 11.47 4.84
CA LYS A 38 -35.32 12.80 4.87
C LYS A 38 -34.10 12.92 3.95
N GLN A 39 -33.71 11.87 3.23
CA GLN A 39 -32.56 11.86 2.33
C GLN A 39 -33.00 12.06 0.87
N PRO A 40 -32.95 13.28 0.31
CA PRO A 40 -33.49 13.57 -1.02
C PRO A 40 -32.76 12.87 -2.17
N HIS A 41 -31.50 12.46 -1.97
CA HIS A 41 -30.72 11.67 -2.94
C HIS A 41 -31.02 10.17 -2.87
N LEU A 42 -31.60 9.66 -1.79
CA LEU A 42 -31.64 8.24 -1.52
C LEU A 42 -33.02 7.64 -1.84
N ARG A 43 -33.06 6.77 -2.85
CA ARG A 43 -34.22 5.92 -3.15
C ARG A 43 -33.94 4.52 -2.64
N ALA A 44 -33.91 4.35 -1.32
CA ALA A 44 -33.58 3.09 -0.64
C ALA A 44 -34.81 2.22 -0.37
N ARG A 45 -34.59 0.90 -0.31
CA ARG A 45 -35.57 -0.09 0.15
C ARG A 45 -35.80 0.05 1.65
N THR A 46 -37.05 -0.10 2.09
CA THR A 46 -37.45 0.10 3.50
C THR A 46 -38.15 -1.11 4.13
N ASP A 47 -38.11 -2.28 3.47
CA ASP A 47 -38.51 -3.54 4.06
C ASP A 47 -37.82 -3.77 5.41
N GLU A 48 -38.56 -4.21 6.43
CA GLU A 48 -38.00 -4.34 7.79
C GLU A 48 -36.91 -5.40 7.86
N GLN A 49 -37.11 -6.52 7.16
CA GLN A 49 -36.11 -7.57 7.04
C GLN A 49 -34.83 -7.07 6.37
N TRP A 50 -34.94 -6.22 5.33
CA TRP A 50 -33.81 -5.60 4.65
C TRP A 50 -33.04 -4.68 5.60
N LEU A 51 -33.74 -3.79 6.31
CA LEU A 51 -33.12 -2.87 7.26
C LEU A 51 -32.51 -3.61 8.47
N ALA A 52 -33.14 -4.69 8.93
CA ALA A 52 -32.60 -5.57 9.96
C ALA A 52 -31.27 -6.20 9.53
N ALA A 53 -31.12 -6.58 8.26
CA ALA A 53 -29.85 -7.09 7.75
C ALA A 53 -28.73 -6.05 7.84
N PHE A 54 -29.00 -4.80 7.45
CA PHE A 54 -28.03 -3.71 7.58
C PHE A 54 -27.70 -3.34 9.03
N LEU A 55 -28.68 -3.40 9.94
CA LEU A 55 -28.45 -3.23 11.38
C LEU A 55 -27.54 -4.34 11.93
N ARG A 56 -27.85 -5.61 11.65
CA ARG A 56 -27.06 -6.77 12.07
C ARG A 56 -25.63 -6.72 11.52
N GLY A 57 -25.47 -6.41 10.24
CA GLY A 57 -24.16 -6.24 9.61
C GLY A 57 -23.30 -5.14 10.26
N CYS A 58 -23.95 -4.13 10.86
CA CYS A 58 -23.30 -3.02 11.57
C CYS A 58 -23.30 -3.18 13.10
N LYS A 59 -23.64 -4.37 13.64
CA LYS A 59 -23.77 -4.60 15.09
C LYS A 59 -24.71 -3.58 15.78
N HIS A 60 -25.82 -3.26 15.12
CA HIS A 60 -26.84 -2.30 15.57
C HIS A 60 -26.32 -0.88 15.85
N ARG A 61 -25.12 -0.52 15.34
CA ARG A 61 -24.60 0.86 15.39
C ARG A 61 -25.34 1.72 14.36
N LEU A 62 -26.36 2.45 14.79
CA LEU A 62 -27.29 3.16 13.91
C LEU A 62 -26.61 4.11 12.89
N GLU A 63 -25.64 4.92 13.33
CA GLU A 63 -24.94 5.83 12.41
C GLU A 63 -24.09 5.08 11.37
N HIS A 64 -23.46 3.96 11.75
CA HIS A 64 -22.73 3.10 10.81
C HIS A 64 -23.71 2.48 9.80
N THR A 65 -24.90 2.08 10.26
CA THR A 65 -25.95 1.55 9.40
C THR A 65 -26.42 2.57 8.37
N LYS A 66 -26.67 3.82 8.78
CA LYS A 66 -27.03 4.92 7.87
C LYS A 66 -25.95 5.13 6.80
N ALA A 67 -24.69 5.24 7.20
CA ALA A 67 -23.56 5.41 6.29
C ALA A 67 -23.42 4.24 5.30
N LYS A 68 -23.60 3.00 5.78
CA LYS A 68 -23.52 1.80 4.95
C LYS A 68 -24.67 1.71 3.94
N ILE A 69 -25.91 2.01 4.34
CA ILE A 69 -27.07 2.07 3.44
C ILE A 69 -26.85 3.12 2.35
N ASP A 70 -26.41 4.32 2.74
CA ASP A 70 -26.13 5.40 1.80
C ASP A 70 -25.06 4.97 0.77
N LEU A 71 -23.95 4.40 1.24
CA LEU A 71 -22.86 3.93 0.39
C LEU A 71 -23.31 2.80 -0.55
N TYR A 72 -24.12 1.85 -0.07
CA TYR A 72 -24.68 0.76 -0.87
C TYR A 72 -25.45 1.28 -2.08
N TYR A 73 -26.37 2.22 -1.89
CA TYR A 73 -27.13 2.80 -3.00
C TYR A 73 -26.30 3.79 -3.83
N SER A 74 -25.32 4.47 -3.25
CA SER A 74 -24.37 5.34 -3.98
C SER A 74 -23.57 4.58 -5.03
N PHE A 75 -23.20 3.32 -4.76
CA PHE A 75 -22.45 2.52 -5.73
C PHE A 75 -23.25 2.26 -7.02
N ARG A 76 -24.59 2.25 -6.96
CA ARG A 76 -25.44 2.08 -8.16
C ARG A 76 -25.32 3.23 -9.14
N SER A 77 -24.99 4.43 -8.68
CA SER A 77 -24.74 5.61 -9.54
C SER A 77 -23.26 5.88 -9.78
N LYS A 78 -22.39 5.65 -8.79
CA LYS A 78 -20.93 5.88 -8.89
C LYS A 78 -20.17 4.80 -9.66
N ALA A 79 -20.68 3.57 -9.64
CA ALA A 79 -20.08 2.42 -10.31
C ALA A 79 -21.18 1.50 -10.90
N PRO A 80 -22.01 2.01 -11.83
CA PRO A 80 -23.16 1.27 -12.36
C PRO A 80 -22.77 -0.05 -13.04
N TYR A 81 -21.53 -0.15 -13.54
CA TYR A 81 -20.99 -1.38 -14.11
C TYR A 81 -20.92 -2.55 -13.12
N LEU A 82 -20.92 -2.31 -11.79
CA LEU A 82 -21.00 -3.38 -10.78
C LEU A 82 -22.39 -4.04 -10.75
N TYR A 83 -23.39 -3.43 -11.39
CA TYR A 83 -24.78 -3.87 -11.48
C TYR A 83 -25.20 -4.06 -12.94
N SER A 84 -24.23 -4.40 -13.81
CA SER A 84 -24.43 -4.46 -15.26
C SER A 84 -25.28 -5.63 -15.75
N ILE A 85 -25.55 -6.62 -14.89
CA ILE A 85 -26.34 -7.81 -15.21
C ILE A 85 -27.63 -7.81 -14.40
N LYS A 86 -28.75 -8.06 -15.07
CA LYS A 86 -30.06 -8.24 -14.45
C LYS A 86 -30.44 -9.71 -14.37
N TYR A 87 -31.24 -10.03 -13.36
CA TYR A 87 -31.66 -11.40 -13.05
C TYR A 87 -32.44 -12.11 -14.19
N ASN A 88 -33.05 -11.36 -15.10
CA ASN A 88 -33.86 -11.88 -16.22
C ASN A 88 -33.11 -11.91 -17.56
N GLU A 89 -31.84 -11.52 -17.59
CA GLU A 89 -31.03 -11.55 -18.81
C GLU A 89 -30.49 -12.97 -19.08
N PRO A 90 -30.43 -13.44 -20.35
CA PRO A 90 -29.83 -14.72 -20.68
C PRO A 90 -28.42 -14.89 -20.11
N LYS A 91 -27.61 -13.82 -20.18
CA LYS A 91 -26.23 -13.81 -19.66
C LYS A 91 -26.15 -14.08 -18.15
N PHE A 92 -27.15 -13.67 -17.37
CA PHE A 92 -27.24 -14.03 -15.95
C PHE A 92 -27.36 -15.54 -15.76
N MET A 93 -28.26 -16.18 -16.53
CA MET A 93 -28.47 -17.62 -16.48
C MET A 93 -27.24 -18.39 -16.97
N ASP A 94 -26.53 -17.87 -17.98
CA ASP A 94 -25.29 -18.45 -18.46
C ASP A 94 -24.21 -18.47 -17.37
N ILE A 95 -23.99 -17.33 -16.70
CA ILE A 95 -23.01 -17.24 -15.60
C ILE A 95 -23.41 -18.16 -14.43
N MET A 96 -24.71 -18.23 -14.10
CA MET A 96 -25.23 -19.17 -13.11
C MET A 96 -24.92 -20.64 -13.47
N ASN A 97 -25.01 -21.00 -14.76
CA ASN A 97 -24.69 -22.35 -15.24
C ASN A 97 -23.21 -22.72 -15.11
N LEU A 98 -22.31 -21.74 -15.15
CA LEU A 98 -20.87 -21.99 -14.97
C LEU A 98 -20.54 -22.48 -13.55
N GLY A 99 -21.38 -22.14 -12.56
CA GLY A 99 -21.07 -22.42 -11.16
C GLY A 99 -19.78 -21.75 -10.70
N ALA A 100 -19.45 -20.59 -11.28
CA ALA A 100 -18.21 -19.86 -11.00
C ALA A 100 -18.21 -19.22 -9.60
N VAL A 101 -19.39 -18.90 -9.05
CA VAL A 101 -19.55 -18.46 -7.66
C VAL A 101 -20.87 -19.02 -7.12
N LEU A 102 -20.83 -19.66 -5.94
CA LEU A 102 -21.98 -20.33 -5.32
C LEU A 102 -22.00 -20.11 -3.82
N ILE A 103 -23.15 -19.71 -3.28
CA ILE A 103 -23.40 -19.71 -1.84
C ILE A 103 -23.91 -21.12 -1.47
N LEU A 104 -23.23 -21.86 -0.61
CA LEU A 104 -23.61 -23.25 -0.35
C LEU A 104 -24.90 -23.32 0.48
N PRO A 105 -25.92 -24.14 0.09
CA PRO A 105 -27.27 -24.06 0.65
C PRO A 105 -27.42 -24.49 2.11
N LYS A 106 -26.42 -25.17 2.69
CA LYS A 106 -26.48 -25.74 4.05
C LYS A 106 -25.44 -25.10 4.98
N THR A 107 -25.67 -25.22 6.28
CA THR A 107 -24.70 -24.94 7.34
C THR A 107 -24.50 -26.21 8.16
N HIS A 108 -23.33 -26.38 8.79
CA HIS A 108 -23.04 -27.58 9.58
C HIS A 108 -23.80 -27.54 10.91
N LYS A 109 -23.78 -26.38 11.60
CA LYS A 109 -24.60 -26.12 12.78
C LYS A 109 -25.62 -24.99 12.54
N PRO A 110 -26.70 -24.91 13.34
CA PRO A 110 -27.77 -23.92 13.16
C PRO A 110 -27.33 -22.45 13.21
N ALA A 111 -26.18 -22.13 13.83
CA ALA A 111 -25.64 -20.78 13.92
C ALA A 111 -24.28 -20.61 13.22
N ASP A 112 -23.89 -21.53 12.34
CA ASP A 112 -22.64 -21.41 11.57
C ASP A 112 -22.77 -20.37 10.45
N PRO A 113 -21.63 -19.78 10.00
CA PRO A 113 -21.59 -18.89 8.85
C PRO A 113 -21.90 -19.66 7.55
N ARG A 114 -22.35 -18.92 6.51
CA ARG A 114 -22.50 -19.47 5.16
C ARG A 114 -21.16 -19.64 4.48
N VAL A 115 -21.00 -20.71 3.71
CA VAL A 115 -19.83 -20.88 2.85
C VAL A 115 -20.13 -20.34 1.47
N ILE A 116 -19.26 -19.48 0.94
CA ILE A 116 -19.32 -19.02 -0.45
C ILE A 116 -18.13 -19.58 -1.19
N LEU A 117 -18.38 -20.38 -2.22
CA LEU A 117 -17.38 -21.02 -3.05
C LEU A 117 -17.19 -20.22 -4.35
N TYR A 118 -15.97 -19.81 -4.62
CA TYR A 118 -15.57 -19.10 -5.83
C TYR A 118 -14.67 -20.03 -6.65
N ARG A 119 -15.09 -20.41 -7.84
CA ARG A 119 -14.38 -21.28 -8.78
C ARG A 119 -13.91 -20.44 -9.97
N ILE A 120 -12.85 -19.67 -9.74
CA ILE A 120 -12.48 -18.54 -10.63
C ILE A 120 -12.10 -19.01 -12.04
N GLY A 121 -11.49 -20.19 -12.18
CA GLY A 121 -11.10 -20.72 -13.49
C GLY A 121 -12.23 -21.31 -14.33
N GLN A 122 -13.50 -21.21 -13.90
CA GLN A 122 -14.64 -21.85 -14.59
C GLN A 122 -15.30 -20.97 -15.65
N TYR A 123 -14.97 -19.69 -15.74
CA TYR A 123 -15.49 -18.80 -16.79
C TYR A 123 -14.40 -18.42 -17.79
N ASP A 124 -14.76 -18.25 -19.06
CA ASP A 124 -13.82 -17.70 -20.04
C ASP A 124 -13.79 -16.17 -19.94
N THR A 125 -12.61 -15.63 -19.64
CA THR A 125 -12.31 -14.19 -19.58
C THR A 125 -12.58 -13.41 -20.87
N LYS A 126 -12.75 -14.11 -22.01
CA LYS A 126 -13.15 -13.48 -23.27
C LYS A 126 -14.65 -13.22 -23.34
N GLU A 127 -15.45 -14.04 -22.66
CA GLU A 127 -16.92 -13.99 -22.69
C GLU A 127 -17.51 -13.28 -21.47
N TYR A 128 -16.88 -13.48 -20.30
CA TYR A 128 -17.35 -12.98 -19.01
C TYR A 128 -16.23 -12.28 -18.25
N SER A 129 -16.57 -11.16 -17.63
CA SER A 129 -15.69 -10.42 -16.72
C SER A 129 -15.92 -10.81 -15.26
N ALA A 130 -14.90 -10.56 -14.42
CA ALA A 130 -15.03 -10.78 -12.97
C ALA A 130 -16.13 -9.90 -12.35
N ILE A 131 -16.37 -8.71 -12.91
CA ILE A 131 -17.43 -7.81 -12.47
C ILE A 131 -18.80 -8.42 -12.70
N GLU A 132 -19.02 -9.01 -13.88
CA GLU A 132 -20.28 -9.68 -14.22
C GLU A 132 -20.53 -10.91 -13.33
N VAL A 133 -19.49 -11.72 -13.09
CA VAL A 133 -19.56 -12.86 -12.16
C VAL A 133 -19.91 -12.40 -10.74
N MET A 134 -19.31 -11.31 -10.27
CA MET A 134 -19.60 -10.76 -8.94
C MET A 134 -20.95 -10.04 -8.87
N ALA A 135 -21.46 -9.49 -9.99
CA ALA A 135 -22.81 -8.93 -10.06
C ALA A 135 -23.87 -10.02 -9.85
N VAL A 136 -23.65 -11.23 -10.41
CA VAL A 136 -24.49 -12.40 -10.13
C VAL A 136 -24.47 -12.75 -8.65
N LEU A 137 -23.29 -12.84 -8.01
CA LEU A 137 -23.20 -13.06 -6.56
C LEU A 137 -23.97 -11.99 -5.78
N GLY A 138 -23.82 -10.71 -6.13
CA GLY A 138 -24.52 -9.61 -5.46
C GLY A 138 -26.04 -9.77 -5.50
N LEU A 139 -26.61 -10.28 -6.59
CA LEU A 139 -28.04 -10.59 -6.70
C LEU A 139 -28.45 -11.75 -5.77
N LEU A 140 -27.61 -12.80 -5.66
CA LEU A 140 -27.87 -13.90 -4.73
C LEU A 140 -27.79 -13.43 -3.26
N GLU A 141 -26.82 -12.57 -2.94
CA GLU A 141 -26.67 -11.97 -1.61
C GLU A 141 -27.87 -11.11 -1.23
N GLN A 142 -28.49 -10.39 -2.18
CA GLN A 142 -29.73 -9.64 -1.94
C GLN A 142 -30.89 -10.54 -1.51
N ILE A 143 -31.01 -11.73 -2.11
CA ILE A 143 -31.97 -12.74 -1.68
C ILE A 143 -31.63 -13.19 -0.26
N CYS A 144 -30.35 -13.47 0.03
CA CYS A 144 -29.90 -13.83 1.38
C CYS A 144 -30.23 -12.78 2.45
N PHE A 145 -30.18 -11.48 2.14
CA PHE A 145 -30.55 -10.44 3.12
C PHE A 145 -32.02 -10.54 3.55
N MET A 146 -32.87 -11.13 2.71
CA MET A 146 -34.30 -11.32 2.99
C MET A 146 -34.59 -12.65 3.70
N GLU A 147 -33.87 -13.73 3.38
CA GLU A 147 -34.23 -15.07 3.87
C GLU A 147 -33.16 -15.83 4.64
N ASP A 148 -31.91 -15.37 4.68
CA ASP A 148 -30.80 -16.13 5.24
C ASP A 148 -30.25 -15.48 6.51
N ASP A 149 -30.84 -15.83 7.65
CA ASP A 149 -30.41 -15.29 8.94
C ASP A 149 -29.00 -15.79 9.34
N ASN A 150 -28.56 -16.96 8.86
CA ASN A 150 -27.19 -17.44 9.06
C ASN A 150 -26.17 -16.51 8.39
N LEU A 151 -26.41 -16.10 7.14
CA LEU A 151 -25.53 -15.17 6.45
C LEU A 151 -25.46 -13.82 7.16
N VAL A 152 -26.63 -13.28 7.53
CA VAL A 152 -26.74 -11.94 8.12
C VAL A 152 -26.18 -11.88 9.55
N VAL A 153 -26.50 -12.89 10.38
CA VAL A 153 -26.04 -12.94 11.77
C VAL A 153 -24.65 -13.52 11.86
N SER A 154 -24.37 -14.67 11.24
CA SER A 154 -23.10 -15.39 11.41
C SER A 154 -22.03 -15.02 10.40
N GLY A 155 -22.38 -14.37 9.29
CA GLY A 155 -21.42 -13.96 8.27
C GLY A 155 -21.05 -15.09 7.30
N THR A 156 -19.92 -14.94 6.63
CA THR A 156 -19.49 -15.86 5.56
C THR A 156 -18.07 -16.42 5.75
N VAL A 157 -17.86 -17.64 5.28
CA VAL A 157 -16.55 -18.26 5.05
C VAL A 157 -16.37 -18.36 3.53
N ASN A 158 -15.40 -17.64 2.99
CA ASN A 158 -15.20 -17.56 1.55
C ASN A 158 -14.10 -18.55 1.13
N VAL A 159 -14.42 -19.50 0.25
CA VAL A 159 -13.47 -20.48 -0.30
C VAL A 159 -13.21 -20.11 -1.76
N ILE A 160 -11.99 -19.72 -2.09
CA ILE A 160 -11.59 -19.25 -3.42
C ILE A 160 -10.66 -20.26 -4.05
N ASP A 161 -11.18 -21.04 -4.99
CA ASP A 161 -10.44 -21.97 -5.80
C ASP A 161 -9.92 -21.30 -7.08
N LEU A 162 -8.60 -21.31 -7.22
CA LEU A 162 -7.88 -20.74 -8.36
C LEU A 162 -7.44 -21.80 -9.38
N ALA A 163 -7.88 -23.05 -9.23
CA ALA A 163 -7.67 -24.08 -10.24
C ALA A 163 -8.23 -23.65 -11.60
N GLY A 164 -7.47 -23.88 -12.67
CA GLY A 164 -7.84 -23.51 -14.04
C GLY A 164 -7.71 -22.02 -14.38
N THR A 165 -7.28 -21.17 -13.43
CA THR A 165 -7.10 -19.74 -13.71
C THR A 165 -5.96 -19.48 -14.69
N ARG A 166 -6.18 -18.50 -15.56
CA ARG A 166 -5.21 -17.97 -16.54
C ARG A 166 -4.83 -16.54 -16.17
N TRP A 167 -3.70 -16.04 -16.69
CA TRP A 167 -3.24 -14.67 -16.44
C TRP A 167 -4.30 -13.59 -16.73
N THR A 168 -5.16 -13.82 -17.71
CA THR A 168 -6.29 -12.93 -18.04
C THR A 168 -7.29 -12.75 -16.89
N HIS A 169 -7.52 -13.75 -16.04
CA HIS A 169 -8.44 -13.63 -14.90
C HIS A 169 -7.95 -12.58 -13.90
N PHE A 170 -6.63 -12.43 -13.78
CA PHE A 170 -5.97 -11.49 -12.87
C PHE A 170 -5.78 -10.09 -13.47
N THR A 171 -5.87 -9.94 -14.80
CA THR A 171 -5.52 -8.68 -15.49
C THR A 171 -6.65 -8.03 -16.26
N GLN A 172 -7.75 -8.75 -16.53
CA GLN A 172 -8.89 -8.23 -17.31
C GLN A 172 -9.61 -7.06 -16.64
N THR A 173 -9.54 -6.95 -15.31
CA THR A 173 -10.28 -5.93 -14.56
C THR A 173 -9.37 -4.74 -14.27
N PRO A 174 -9.69 -3.54 -14.78
CA PRO A 174 -8.93 -2.33 -14.47
C PRO A 174 -8.85 -2.09 -12.96
N ILE A 175 -7.68 -1.68 -12.46
CA ILE A 175 -7.42 -1.50 -11.02
C ILE A 175 -8.46 -0.61 -10.33
N ARG A 176 -8.93 0.46 -11.00
CA ARG A 176 -9.99 1.35 -10.46
C ARG A 176 -11.30 0.59 -10.25
N GLN A 177 -11.67 -0.29 -11.17
CA GLN A 177 -12.88 -1.09 -11.07
C GLN A 177 -12.74 -2.18 -10.00
N LEU A 178 -11.56 -2.81 -9.93
CA LEU A 178 -11.23 -3.77 -8.88
C LEU A 178 -11.32 -3.13 -7.48
N LYS A 179 -10.76 -1.92 -7.30
CA LYS A 179 -10.90 -1.16 -6.06
C LYS A 179 -12.37 -0.92 -5.69
N ASN A 180 -13.17 -0.44 -6.64
CA ASN A 180 -14.60 -0.18 -6.40
C ASN A 180 -15.37 -1.47 -6.06
N LEU A 181 -15.06 -2.59 -6.72
CA LEU A 181 -15.64 -3.90 -6.44
C LEU A 181 -15.33 -4.35 -5.00
N ILE A 182 -14.06 -4.28 -4.59
CA ILE A 182 -13.62 -4.63 -3.23
C ILE A 182 -14.29 -3.72 -2.20
N GLN A 183 -14.32 -2.41 -2.48
CA GLN A 183 -14.92 -1.44 -1.58
C GLN A 183 -16.43 -1.64 -1.44
N ALA A 184 -17.15 -1.92 -2.53
CA ALA A 184 -18.58 -2.22 -2.49
C ALA A 184 -18.85 -3.47 -1.63
N ASN A 185 -18.07 -4.53 -1.80
CA ASN A 185 -18.24 -5.75 -1.01
C ASN A 185 -17.92 -5.57 0.48
N GLN A 186 -16.83 -4.87 0.82
CA GLN A 186 -16.39 -4.70 2.21
C GLN A 186 -17.20 -3.63 2.96
N ASP A 187 -17.36 -2.46 2.35
CA ASP A 187 -17.82 -1.26 3.05
C ASP A 187 -19.33 -1.07 2.90
N ALA A 188 -19.92 -1.54 1.80
CA ALA A 188 -21.32 -1.29 1.47
C ALA A 188 -22.26 -2.48 1.78
N MET A 189 -21.79 -3.72 1.66
CA MET A 189 -22.62 -4.89 1.97
C MET A 189 -22.81 -5.08 3.48
N PRO A 190 -23.98 -5.56 3.94
CA PRO A 190 -24.26 -5.88 5.34
C PRO A 190 -23.73 -7.27 5.75
N ILE A 191 -22.62 -7.73 5.16
CA ILE A 191 -22.05 -9.07 5.38
C ILE A 191 -20.76 -8.98 6.20
N ARG A 192 -20.57 -9.94 7.11
CA ARG A 192 -19.33 -10.07 7.91
C ARG A 192 -18.51 -11.25 7.40
N ILE A 193 -17.37 -10.99 6.77
CA ILE A 193 -16.43 -12.05 6.36
C ILE A 193 -15.80 -12.64 7.63
N LYS A 194 -15.89 -13.96 7.86
CA LYS A 194 -15.27 -14.65 9.01
C LYS A 194 -13.87 -15.17 8.66
N SER A 195 -13.72 -15.77 7.49
CA SER A 195 -12.42 -16.20 6.93
C SER A 195 -12.47 -16.25 5.41
N VAL A 196 -11.29 -16.17 4.79
CA VAL A 196 -11.10 -16.32 3.33
C VAL A 196 -10.00 -17.35 3.10
N HIS A 197 -10.30 -18.40 2.34
CA HIS A 197 -9.41 -19.52 2.09
C HIS A 197 -9.10 -19.63 0.60
N PHE A 198 -7.83 -19.45 0.22
CA PHE A 198 -7.38 -19.64 -1.15
C PHE A 198 -6.88 -21.06 -1.36
N LEU A 199 -7.35 -21.71 -2.42
CA LEU A 199 -6.93 -23.03 -2.88
C LEU A 199 -6.28 -22.91 -4.26
N ASN A 200 -5.38 -23.84 -4.56
CA ASN A 200 -4.79 -24.01 -5.90
C ASN A 200 -4.18 -22.73 -6.48
N ALA A 201 -3.62 -21.87 -5.63
CA ALA A 201 -3.02 -20.61 -6.04
C ALA A 201 -1.85 -20.84 -7.02
N PRO A 202 -1.91 -20.33 -8.27
CA PRO A 202 -0.77 -20.39 -9.18
C PRO A 202 0.38 -19.51 -8.68
N LEU A 203 1.62 -19.75 -9.14
CA LEU A 203 2.79 -18.95 -8.73
C LEU A 203 2.58 -17.44 -8.92
N VAL A 204 1.88 -17.05 -9.98
CA VAL A 204 1.56 -15.66 -10.32
C VAL A 204 0.49 -15.02 -9.41
N PHE A 205 -0.24 -15.82 -8.63
CA PHE A 205 -1.28 -15.34 -7.71
C PHE A 205 -0.72 -14.33 -6.71
N SER A 206 0.48 -14.55 -6.18
CA SER A 206 1.10 -13.68 -5.18
C SER A 206 1.16 -12.21 -5.63
N THR A 207 1.54 -11.96 -6.89
CA THR A 207 1.58 -10.63 -7.50
C THR A 207 0.21 -9.98 -7.58
N PHE A 208 -0.79 -10.71 -8.09
CA PHE A 208 -2.17 -10.21 -8.18
C PHE A 208 -2.78 -9.98 -6.79
N PHE A 209 -2.57 -10.92 -5.88
CA PHE A 209 -3.09 -10.87 -4.53
C PHE A 209 -2.50 -9.70 -3.73
N ASN A 210 -1.23 -9.35 -3.95
CA ASN A 210 -0.63 -8.16 -3.34
C ASN A 210 -1.31 -6.86 -3.80
N ILE A 211 -1.71 -6.76 -5.07
CA ILE A 211 -2.52 -5.62 -5.57
C ILE A 211 -3.88 -5.58 -4.86
N CYS A 212 -4.57 -6.72 -4.75
CA CYS A 212 -5.86 -6.79 -4.06
C CYS A 212 -5.74 -6.43 -2.58
N LYS A 213 -4.69 -6.92 -1.89
CA LYS A 213 -4.41 -6.66 -0.48
C LYS A 213 -4.41 -5.18 -0.13
N ARG A 214 -3.91 -4.31 -1.02
CA ARG A 214 -3.93 -2.85 -0.83
C ARG A 214 -5.30 -2.27 -0.53
N PHE A 215 -6.33 -2.87 -1.11
CA PHE A 215 -7.70 -2.40 -1.04
C PHE A 215 -8.50 -3.10 0.07
N LEU A 216 -7.94 -4.14 0.67
CA LEU A 216 -8.55 -4.87 1.79
C LEU A 216 -8.26 -4.14 3.11
N SER A 217 -9.26 -4.07 3.98
CA SER A 217 -9.06 -3.65 5.38
C SER A 217 -8.14 -4.64 6.11
N GLU A 218 -7.45 -4.17 7.16
CA GLU A 218 -6.64 -5.02 8.04
C GLU A 218 -7.46 -6.18 8.65
N LYS A 219 -8.73 -5.92 8.92
CA LYS A 219 -9.67 -6.93 9.41
C LYS A 219 -9.92 -8.04 8.38
N THR A 220 -9.97 -7.72 7.09
CA THR A 220 -10.08 -8.74 6.05
C THR A 220 -8.74 -9.42 5.80
N LYS A 221 -7.62 -8.68 5.76
CA LYS A 221 -6.26 -9.24 5.57
C LYS A 221 -5.92 -10.31 6.61
N SER A 222 -6.20 -10.02 7.90
CA SER A 222 -5.96 -10.96 9.02
C SER A 222 -6.82 -12.22 8.98
N ARG A 223 -7.81 -12.29 8.09
CA ARG A 223 -8.73 -13.42 7.92
C ARG A 223 -8.41 -14.28 6.70
N ILE A 224 -7.34 -13.95 5.97
CA ILE A 224 -6.96 -14.67 4.76
C ILE A 224 -5.98 -15.79 5.11
N MET A 225 -6.28 -16.96 4.58
CA MET A 225 -5.44 -18.16 4.66
C MET A 225 -5.23 -18.69 3.24
N VAL A 226 -3.99 -19.08 2.93
CA VAL A 226 -3.63 -19.68 1.65
C VAL A 226 -3.17 -21.10 1.91
N HIS A 227 -3.84 -22.07 1.30
CA HIS A 227 -3.60 -23.49 1.53
C HIS A 227 -2.73 -24.09 0.42
N SER A 228 -1.77 -24.94 0.80
CA SER A 228 -0.91 -25.66 -0.13
C SER A 228 -1.64 -26.88 -0.72
N LYS A 229 -2.14 -26.81 -1.96
CA LYS A 229 -2.66 -27.88 -2.85
C LYS A 229 -3.53 -29.05 -2.29
N SER A 230 -3.83 -29.12 -1.00
CA SER A 230 -4.52 -30.25 -0.35
C SER A 230 -5.87 -29.79 0.21
N ASN A 231 -6.97 -30.44 -0.18
CA ASN A 231 -8.30 -30.17 0.36
C ASN A 231 -8.42 -30.56 1.84
N GLU A 232 -7.51 -31.40 2.34
CA GLU A 232 -7.41 -31.86 3.71
C GLU A 232 -7.25 -30.71 4.70
N ALA A 233 -6.44 -29.70 4.36
CA ALA A 233 -6.27 -28.49 5.17
C ALA A 233 -7.54 -27.63 5.23
N LEU A 234 -8.37 -27.65 4.18
CA LEU A 234 -9.64 -26.93 4.15
C LEU A 234 -10.67 -27.55 5.09
N HIS A 235 -10.66 -28.86 5.30
CA HIS A 235 -11.59 -29.55 6.20
C HIS A 235 -11.47 -29.11 7.67
N GLN A 236 -10.34 -28.51 8.06
CA GLN A 236 -10.19 -27.90 9.38
C GLN A 236 -11.05 -26.64 9.56
N PHE A 237 -11.44 -26.00 8.46
CA PHE A 237 -12.18 -24.73 8.45
C PHE A 237 -13.59 -24.87 7.88
N VAL A 238 -13.81 -25.81 6.97
CA VAL A 238 -15.11 -26.10 6.36
C VAL A 238 -15.43 -27.59 6.48
N PRO A 239 -16.49 -27.97 7.22
CA PRO A 239 -16.88 -29.37 7.40
C PRO A 239 -17.19 -30.08 6.07
N LYS A 240 -16.91 -31.39 6.02
CA LYS A 240 -17.11 -32.22 4.82
C LYS A 240 -18.57 -32.20 4.36
N GLU A 241 -19.52 -32.15 5.28
CA GLU A 241 -20.95 -32.15 4.99
C GLU A 241 -21.43 -30.88 4.28
N ILE A 242 -20.59 -29.83 4.26
CA ILE A 242 -20.89 -28.56 3.61
C ILE A 242 -20.19 -28.43 2.27
N LEU A 243 -18.98 -28.97 2.12
CA LEU A 243 -18.27 -28.90 0.86
C LEU A 243 -18.95 -29.76 -0.22
N PRO A 244 -18.95 -29.30 -1.49
CA PRO A 244 -19.47 -30.10 -2.59
C PRO A 244 -18.68 -31.40 -2.79
N GLN A 245 -19.32 -32.38 -3.42
CA GLN A 245 -18.73 -33.69 -3.72
C GLN A 245 -17.43 -33.55 -4.54
N GLU A 246 -17.39 -32.58 -5.45
CA GLU A 246 -16.25 -32.25 -6.31
C GLU A 246 -15.04 -31.73 -5.52
N TYR A 247 -15.22 -31.34 -4.25
CA TYR A 247 -14.18 -30.92 -3.32
C TYR A 247 -13.89 -31.98 -2.23
N GLY A 248 -14.34 -33.22 -2.42
CA GLY A 248 -14.15 -34.32 -1.46
C GLY A 248 -15.06 -34.24 -0.23
N GLY A 249 -16.11 -33.41 -0.30
CA GLY A 249 -17.15 -33.33 0.73
C GLY A 249 -18.31 -34.30 0.50
N THR A 250 -19.27 -34.26 1.41
CA THR A 250 -20.54 -35.01 1.38
C THR A 250 -21.76 -34.09 1.26
N GLY A 251 -21.54 -32.80 0.98
CA GLY A 251 -22.59 -31.83 0.71
C GLY A 251 -23.24 -31.99 -0.66
N ASP A 252 -24.08 -31.00 -1.02
CA ASP A 252 -24.72 -30.96 -2.34
C ASP A 252 -23.66 -30.77 -3.43
N SER A 253 -23.83 -31.42 -4.58
CA SER A 253 -22.95 -31.22 -5.73
C SER A 253 -23.03 -29.78 -6.25
N ILE A 254 -22.05 -29.37 -7.07
CA ILE A 254 -22.08 -28.07 -7.73
C ILE A 254 -23.37 -27.91 -8.54
N GLN A 255 -23.79 -28.95 -9.26
CA GLN A 255 -25.01 -28.91 -10.07
C GLN A 255 -26.29 -28.77 -9.24
N GLN A 256 -26.37 -29.46 -8.09
CA GLN A 256 -27.47 -29.32 -7.15
C GLN A 256 -27.53 -27.92 -6.56
N SER A 257 -26.37 -27.33 -6.22
CA SER A 257 -26.27 -25.96 -5.73
C SER A 257 -26.70 -24.92 -6.79
N ILE A 258 -26.35 -25.12 -8.06
CA ILE A 258 -26.82 -24.29 -9.17
C ILE A 258 -28.35 -24.38 -9.31
N ALA A 259 -28.90 -25.60 -9.28
CA ALA A 259 -30.34 -25.82 -9.39
C ALA A 259 -31.11 -25.15 -8.24
N TYR A 260 -30.58 -25.26 -7.01
CA TYR A 260 -31.12 -24.58 -5.83
C TYR A 260 -31.20 -23.06 -6.05
N TRP A 261 -30.11 -22.43 -6.51
CA TRP A 261 -30.10 -20.98 -6.70
C TRP A 261 -30.96 -20.50 -7.86
N LYS A 262 -31.06 -21.26 -8.94
CA LYS A 262 -32.01 -20.96 -10.03
C LYS A 262 -33.45 -20.94 -9.54
N GLU A 263 -33.83 -21.92 -8.69
CA GLU A 263 -35.16 -21.94 -8.08
C GLU A 263 -35.38 -20.72 -7.18
N LYS A 264 -34.38 -20.36 -6.37
CA LYS A 264 -34.43 -19.15 -5.53
C LYS A 264 -34.60 -17.87 -6.34
N VAL A 265 -33.83 -17.69 -7.40
CA VAL A 265 -33.98 -16.53 -8.30
C VAL A 265 -35.37 -16.49 -8.91
N ARG A 266 -35.92 -17.63 -9.35
CA ARG A 266 -37.30 -17.69 -9.86
C ARG A 266 -38.32 -17.26 -8.81
N LYS A 267 -38.19 -17.77 -7.57
CA LYS A 267 -39.08 -17.43 -6.45
C LYS A 267 -39.01 -15.95 -6.06
N TYR A 268 -37.83 -15.33 -6.16
CA TYR A 268 -37.59 -13.93 -5.82
C TYR A 268 -37.64 -12.97 -7.02
N ASN A 269 -38.11 -13.42 -8.18
CA ASN A 269 -38.20 -12.61 -9.41
C ASN A 269 -38.86 -11.24 -9.15
N SER A 270 -40.05 -11.21 -8.53
CA SER A 270 -40.75 -9.95 -8.24
C SER A 270 -39.97 -9.03 -7.29
N PHE A 271 -39.24 -9.61 -6.31
CA PHE A 271 -38.39 -8.85 -5.40
C PHE A 271 -37.19 -8.23 -6.14
N LEU A 272 -36.55 -8.98 -7.03
CA LEU A 272 -35.41 -8.50 -7.83
C LEU A 272 -35.85 -7.44 -8.84
N GLU A 273 -37.01 -7.59 -9.47
CA GLU A 273 -37.59 -6.59 -10.36
C GLU A 273 -37.90 -5.27 -9.63
N GLU A 274 -38.45 -5.36 -8.42
CA GLU A 274 -38.64 -4.19 -7.56
C GLU A 274 -37.28 -3.56 -7.19
N ASP A 275 -36.26 -4.38 -6.94
CA ASP A 275 -34.95 -3.88 -6.51
C ASP A 275 -34.27 -2.96 -7.53
N LEU A 276 -34.52 -3.20 -8.82
CA LEU A 276 -34.04 -2.34 -9.92
C LEU A 276 -34.55 -0.89 -9.79
N LYS A 277 -35.64 -0.67 -9.05
CA LYS A 277 -36.22 0.65 -8.79
C LYS A 277 -35.54 1.37 -7.63
N TYR A 278 -34.55 0.81 -6.94
CA TYR A 278 -33.82 1.50 -5.87
C TYR A 278 -32.45 2.00 -6.32
N GLY A 279 -31.97 3.09 -5.72
CA GLY A 279 -30.72 3.73 -6.12
C GLY A 279 -30.44 5.05 -5.41
N CYS A 280 -29.51 5.81 -5.97
CA CYS A 280 -29.10 7.11 -5.43
C CYS A 280 -28.96 8.15 -6.56
N ASP A 281 -29.61 9.30 -6.40
CA ASP A 281 -29.47 10.48 -7.25
C ASP A 281 -28.46 11.44 -6.62
N GLU A 282 -27.19 11.31 -7.01
CA GLU A 282 -26.09 12.09 -6.44
C GLU A 282 -26.24 13.61 -6.64
N SER A 283 -27.05 14.05 -7.62
CA SER A 283 -27.31 15.48 -7.84
C SER A 283 -28.13 16.12 -6.72
N LYS A 284 -28.94 15.31 -6.02
CA LYS A 284 -29.80 15.75 -4.90
C LYS A 284 -29.11 15.62 -3.54
N ARG A 285 -27.86 15.16 -3.50
CA ARG A 285 -27.15 14.91 -2.24
C ARG A 285 -26.87 16.24 -1.51
N PRO A 286 -27.29 16.39 -0.25
CA PRO A 286 -27.02 17.63 0.50
C PRO A 286 -25.51 17.88 0.62
N ALA A 287 -25.09 19.14 0.45
CA ALA A 287 -23.66 19.52 0.43
C ALA A 287 -22.90 19.12 1.70
N LYS A 288 -23.56 19.10 2.87
CA LYS A 288 -22.96 18.67 4.15
C LYS A 288 -22.70 17.16 4.25
N THR A 289 -23.26 16.35 3.37
CA THR A 289 -23.18 14.87 3.37
C THR A 289 -22.25 14.29 2.29
N GLN A 290 -21.52 15.13 1.55
CA GLN A 290 -20.64 14.70 0.45
C GLN A 290 -19.39 13.91 0.89
N GLN A 291 -19.16 13.71 2.19
CA GLN A 291 -17.95 13.06 2.73
C GLN A 291 -18.09 11.57 3.08
N ILE A 292 -19.26 10.94 2.90
CA ILE A 292 -19.42 9.51 3.22
C ILE A 292 -18.86 8.66 2.06
N THR A 293 -17.54 8.55 1.98
CA THR A 293 -16.86 7.68 0.99
C THR A 293 -16.31 6.40 1.61
N THR A 294 -16.24 6.31 2.94
CA THR A 294 -15.92 5.09 3.70
C THR A 294 -16.66 5.09 5.04
N VAL A 295 -17.11 3.92 5.51
CA VAL A 295 -17.81 3.78 6.80
C VAL A 295 -16.82 3.88 7.99
N GLU A 296 -15.51 3.91 7.74
CA GLU A 296 -14.47 3.86 8.79
C GLU A 296 -13.93 5.24 9.22
N GLU A 297 -13.99 6.29 8.40
CA GLU A 297 -13.29 7.56 8.69
C GLU A 297 -13.89 8.47 9.78
N PRO A 298 -15.22 8.61 9.99
CA PRO A 298 -15.70 9.63 10.92
C PRO A 298 -15.50 9.29 12.41
N PHE A 299 -15.24 8.03 12.76
CA PHE A 299 -15.43 7.55 14.15
C PHE A 299 -14.20 6.94 14.84
N ARG A 300 -13.05 6.77 14.16
CA ARG A 300 -11.78 6.57 14.88
C ARG A 300 -11.50 7.71 15.86
N ARG A 301 -12.00 8.90 15.56
CA ARG A 301 -11.91 10.08 16.43
C ARG A 301 -12.71 9.91 17.74
N LEU A 302 -13.76 9.10 17.78
CA LEU A 302 -14.65 8.94 18.95
C LEU A 302 -14.33 7.72 19.83
N GLU A 303 -13.82 6.61 19.27
CA GLU A 303 -13.30 5.50 20.09
C GLU A 303 -12.03 5.92 20.87
N LEU A 304 -11.19 6.80 20.30
CA LEU A 304 -10.08 7.45 21.02
C LEU A 304 -10.52 8.32 22.20
N PHE A 305 -11.72 8.93 22.16
CA PHE A 305 -12.22 9.74 23.28
C PHE A 305 -12.78 8.88 24.43
N TYR A 306 -13.25 7.67 24.15
CA TYR A 306 -13.81 6.78 25.17
C TYR A 306 -12.72 6.06 25.96
N ASP A 307 -11.60 5.72 25.32
CA ASP A 307 -10.45 5.08 25.98
C ASP A 307 -9.63 6.09 26.80
N VAL A 308 -9.54 7.36 26.36
CA VAL A 308 -8.90 8.44 27.13
C VAL A 308 -9.69 8.82 28.39
N TYR A 309 -11.00 8.55 28.44
CA TYR A 309 -11.83 8.84 29.61
C TYR A 309 -11.77 7.75 30.70
N LYS A 310 -11.28 6.55 30.37
CA LYS A 310 -11.27 5.39 31.28
C LYS A 310 -9.95 5.21 32.03
N GLU A 311 -8.88 5.84 31.58
CA GLU A 311 -7.57 5.82 32.25
C GLU A 311 -7.29 7.18 32.91
N GLY A 312 -8.01 7.45 34.00
CA GLY A 312 -7.80 8.66 34.80
C GLY A 312 -6.35 8.77 35.29
N ASN A 313 -5.61 9.74 34.77
CA ASN A 313 -4.35 10.23 35.33
C ASN A 313 -4.06 11.66 34.86
N LEU A 314 -4.83 12.60 35.38
CA LEU A 314 -4.73 14.04 35.10
C LEU A 314 -3.63 14.78 35.91
N TRP A 315 -2.77 14.06 36.64
CA TRP A 315 -1.79 14.67 37.57
C TRP A 315 -0.32 14.62 37.10
N LYS A 316 -0.03 14.05 35.92
CA LYS A 316 1.35 13.96 35.40
C LYS A 316 1.78 15.11 34.49
N LEU A 317 0.99 16.17 34.38
CA LEU A 317 1.37 17.38 33.67
C LEU A 317 1.93 18.45 34.64
N LEU A 318 3.26 18.60 34.57
CA LEU A 318 4.13 19.73 34.98
C LEU A 318 4.78 19.68 36.39
N PRO A 319 5.94 20.34 36.62
CA PRO A 319 7.27 20.02 36.09
C PRO A 319 8.31 19.88 37.24
N ARG A 320 9.34 19.02 37.12
CA ARG A 320 10.49 19.05 38.04
C ARG A 320 11.84 18.94 37.34
N PHE A 321 12.71 19.82 37.80
CA PHE A 321 13.99 20.29 37.27
C PHE A 321 15.14 19.29 37.34
N ASN A 322 16.14 19.57 36.49
CA ASN A 322 17.60 19.41 36.68
C ASN A 322 18.09 18.43 37.76
N HIS A 323 18.93 17.48 37.32
CA HIS A 323 20.37 17.40 37.64
C HIS A 323 20.83 15.94 37.54
N LEU A 324 21.51 15.58 36.45
CA LEU A 324 22.64 14.66 36.49
C LEU A 324 23.71 15.17 35.52
N LYS A 325 24.90 15.38 36.07
CA LYS A 325 26.05 16.02 35.44
C LYS A 325 26.72 15.09 34.43
N ALA A 326 27.26 15.74 33.41
CA ALA A 326 28.17 15.25 32.39
C ALA A 326 29.38 14.49 32.97
N THR A 327 29.92 13.54 32.20
CA THR A 327 31.30 13.63 31.67
C THR A 327 31.54 12.58 30.58
N GLU A 328 32.20 13.04 29.52
CA GLU A 328 32.80 12.31 28.39
C GLU A 328 31.86 11.85 27.26
N PHE A 329 32.05 12.48 26.09
CA PHE A 329 31.28 12.41 24.83
C PHE A 329 30.01 13.27 24.70
N TYR A 330 30.01 14.48 25.28
CA TYR A 330 29.23 15.59 24.73
C TYR A 330 30.17 16.60 24.07
N ARG A 331 30.13 16.72 22.74
CA ARG A 331 30.49 17.97 22.05
C ARG A 331 29.21 18.81 21.92
N PRO A 332 28.98 19.85 22.74
CA PRO A 332 27.92 20.80 22.46
C PRO A 332 28.39 21.84 21.43
N ILE A 333 27.41 22.49 20.80
CA ILE A 333 27.45 23.60 19.83
C ILE A 333 27.25 23.18 18.37
N SER A 334 26.13 23.64 17.83
CA SER A 334 25.80 23.76 16.42
C SER A 334 26.92 24.44 15.65
N MET A 335 27.71 23.67 14.90
CA MET A 335 28.48 24.20 13.78
C MET A 335 28.28 23.29 12.59
N ILE A 336 27.47 23.79 11.67
CA ILE A 336 27.46 23.29 10.29
C ILE A 336 28.88 23.38 9.78
N ARG A 337 29.38 22.32 9.13
CA ARG A 337 30.71 22.34 8.53
C ARG A 337 30.78 23.45 7.48
N GLU A 338 31.78 24.32 7.61
CA GLU A 338 32.01 25.39 6.65
C GLU A 338 32.39 24.84 5.27
N LEU A 339 31.77 25.40 4.24
CA LEU A 339 32.16 25.12 2.86
C LEU A 339 33.53 25.74 2.58
N ASN A 340 34.38 25.03 1.84
CA ASN A 340 35.57 25.67 1.28
C ASN A 340 35.14 26.85 0.38
N PRO A 341 36.00 27.87 0.18
CA PRO A 341 35.59 29.11 -0.49
C PRO A 341 35.02 28.91 -1.91
N LYS A 342 35.57 27.96 -2.67
CA LYS A 342 35.11 27.66 -4.04
C LYS A 342 33.73 27.00 -4.04
N LEU A 343 33.48 26.05 -3.15
CA LEU A 343 32.17 25.43 -2.98
C LEU A 343 31.15 26.43 -2.43
N ALA A 344 31.54 27.33 -1.53
CA ALA A 344 30.68 28.39 -1.02
C ALA A 344 30.22 29.33 -2.14
N GLU A 345 31.12 29.72 -3.05
CA GLU A 345 30.78 30.53 -4.22
C GLU A 345 29.78 29.80 -5.14
N ILE A 346 30.01 28.51 -5.41
CA ILE A 346 29.10 27.68 -6.20
C ILE A 346 27.75 27.53 -5.50
N ALA A 347 27.73 27.29 -4.19
CA ALA A 347 26.51 27.16 -3.41
C ALA A 347 25.69 28.47 -3.45
N LYS A 348 26.35 29.61 -3.28
CA LYS A 348 25.72 30.92 -3.44
C LYS A 348 25.13 31.12 -4.83
N LYS A 349 25.89 30.82 -5.89
CA LYS A 349 25.51 31.06 -7.29
C LYS A 349 24.45 30.07 -7.83
N GLU A 350 24.55 28.79 -7.50
CA GLU A 350 23.71 27.73 -8.08
C GLU A 350 22.57 27.25 -7.18
N LEU A 351 22.73 27.38 -5.85
CA LEU A 351 21.82 26.87 -4.84
C LEU A 351 21.11 27.98 -4.07
N ASN A 352 21.49 29.24 -4.26
CA ASN A 352 20.98 30.38 -3.50
C ASN A 352 21.31 30.29 -1.99
N GLU A 353 22.41 29.62 -1.63
CA GLU A 353 22.87 29.57 -0.24
C GLU A 353 23.33 30.98 0.18
N ASN A 354 22.64 31.56 1.16
CA ASN A 354 23.04 32.81 1.79
C ASN A 354 23.44 32.54 3.24
N PRO A 355 24.73 32.64 3.60
CA PRO A 355 25.23 32.36 4.95
C PRO A 355 24.47 33.10 6.05
N THR A 356 23.99 34.33 5.80
CA THR A 356 23.26 35.13 6.80
C THR A 356 21.83 34.63 7.06
N HIS A 357 21.28 33.78 6.18
CA HIS A 357 19.91 33.24 6.31
C HIS A 357 19.88 31.79 6.81
N VAL A 358 21.02 31.07 6.75
CA VAL A 358 21.09 29.63 7.06
C VAL A 358 20.49 29.29 8.42
N GLU A 359 20.84 30.06 9.47
CA GLU A 359 20.32 29.84 10.82
C GLU A 359 18.79 29.99 10.88
N ASN A 360 18.26 31.03 10.24
CA ASN A 360 16.81 31.27 10.18
C ASN A 360 16.08 30.18 9.39
N ASP A 361 16.64 29.72 8.27
CA ASP A 361 16.07 28.66 7.44
C ASP A 361 16.03 27.31 8.19
N LEU A 362 17.09 26.98 8.94
CA LEU A 362 17.13 25.79 9.78
C LEU A 362 16.13 25.87 10.92
N ARG A 363 16.01 27.03 11.58
CA ARG A 363 15.00 27.25 12.61
C ARG A 363 13.59 27.04 12.05
N HIS A 364 13.28 27.62 10.89
CA HIS A 364 11.99 27.43 10.24
C HIS A 364 11.69 25.97 9.88
N LEU A 365 12.69 25.22 9.39
CA LEU A 365 12.55 23.79 9.11
C LEU A 365 12.28 22.99 10.39
N LYS A 366 13.04 23.22 11.47
CA LYS A 366 12.84 22.54 12.76
C LYS A 366 11.48 22.84 13.37
N GLU A 367 11.05 24.10 13.37
CA GLU A 367 9.72 24.50 13.82
C GLU A 367 8.60 23.86 12.99
N TRP A 368 8.80 23.74 11.68
CA TRP A 368 7.85 23.06 10.81
C TRP A 368 7.79 21.56 11.12
N LEU A 369 8.95 20.89 11.29
CA LEU A 369 9.04 19.48 11.66
C LEU A 369 8.33 19.20 12.98
N ALA A 370 8.54 20.04 14.00
CA ALA A 370 7.87 19.92 15.30
C ALA A 370 6.34 20.02 15.22
N LYS A 371 5.80 20.68 14.19
CA LYS A 371 4.35 20.80 13.94
C LYS A 371 3.77 19.62 13.13
N GLN A 372 4.61 18.75 12.57
CA GLN A 372 4.17 17.60 11.77
C GLN A 372 3.94 16.38 12.66
N LEU A 373 2.70 16.17 13.13
CA LEU A 373 2.37 15.08 14.05
C LEU A 373 2.64 13.67 13.49
N HIS A 374 2.63 13.52 12.16
CA HIS A 374 2.93 12.27 11.46
C HIS A 374 4.40 12.02 11.24
N LEU A 375 5.29 12.98 11.50
CA LEU A 375 6.67 12.90 11.06
C LEU A 375 7.61 12.82 12.26
N LYS A 376 8.30 11.69 12.39
CA LYS A 376 9.41 11.53 13.33
C LYS A 376 10.71 11.60 12.52
N ALA A 377 11.35 12.77 12.51
CA ALA A 377 12.49 13.08 11.65
C ALA A 377 13.73 13.50 12.44
N ARG A 378 14.90 13.28 11.85
CA ARG A 378 16.19 13.80 12.34
C ARG A 378 16.24 15.33 12.18
N THR A 379 16.76 16.02 13.19
CA THR A 379 16.82 17.49 13.24
C THR A 379 18.25 18.05 13.32
N ASP A 380 19.27 17.24 13.04
CA ASP A 380 20.67 17.67 13.05
C ASP A 380 20.92 18.74 11.98
N ASP A 381 21.66 19.80 12.32
CA ASP A 381 21.89 20.92 11.39
C ASP A 381 22.62 20.50 10.13
N GLN A 382 23.60 19.59 10.24
CA GLN A 382 24.35 19.08 9.10
C GLN A 382 23.46 18.24 8.15
N TRP A 383 22.48 17.52 8.69
CA TRP A 383 21.49 16.80 7.89
C TRP A 383 20.55 17.77 7.18
N LEU A 384 19.98 18.72 7.92
CA LEU A 384 19.00 19.67 7.38
C LEU A 384 19.60 20.62 6.34
N ILE A 385 20.85 21.07 6.50
CA ILE A 385 21.50 21.89 5.48
C ILE A 385 21.78 21.11 4.19
N ALA A 386 22.09 19.81 4.27
CA ALA A 386 22.23 18.97 3.09
C ALA A 386 20.90 18.89 2.30
N ILE A 387 19.76 18.76 2.99
CA ILE A 387 18.43 18.85 2.36
C ILE A 387 18.23 20.22 1.69
N LEU A 388 18.54 21.32 2.38
CA LEU A 388 18.39 22.68 1.84
C LEU A 388 19.22 22.84 0.56
N ARG A 389 20.49 22.43 0.56
CA ARG A 389 21.38 22.45 -0.61
C ARG A 389 20.81 21.63 -1.78
N GLY A 390 20.36 20.40 -1.52
CA GLY A 390 19.68 19.56 -2.51
C GLY A 390 18.44 20.20 -3.12
N CYS A 391 17.75 21.03 -2.33
CA CYS A 391 16.55 21.77 -2.71
C CYS A 391 16.80 23.20 -3.20
N LYS A 392 18.06 23.62 -3.37
CA LYS A 392 18.47 24.99 -3.73
C LYS A 392 17.89 26.06 -2.78
N PHE A 393 17.97 25.79 -1.48
CA PHE A 393 17.47 26.64 -0.40
C PHE A 393 15.98 27.01 -0.50
N SER A 394 15.20 26.27 -1.29
CA SER A 394 13.75 26.40 -1.30
C SER A 394 13.16 25.65 -0.11
N LEU A 395 12.72 26.39 0.91
CA LEU A 395 12.09 25.82 2.12
C LEU A 395 10.92 24.88 1.78
N GLU A 396 10.02 25.27 0.86
CA GLU A 396 8.89 24.43 0.47
C GLU A 396 9.30 23.11 -0.21
N ARG A 397 10.35 23.15 -1.05
CA ARG A 397 10.90 21.92 -1.64
C ARG A 397 11.60 21.07 -0.59
N ALA A 398 12.31 21.68 0.35
CA ALA A 398 12.97 21.00 1.46
C ALA A 398 11.95 20.29 2.37
N LYS A 399 10.86 20.97 2.76
CA LYS A 399 9.74 20.38 3.52
C LYS A 399 9.15 19.18 2.77
N THR A 400 8.84 19.35 1.48
CA THR A 400 8.29 18.28 0.65
C THR A 400 9.24 17.09 0.55
N LYS A 401 10.54 17.33 0.37
CA LYS A 401 11.55 16.28 0.24
C LYS A 401 11.79 15.54 1.57
N LEU A 402 11.88 16.26 2.69
CA LEU A 402 12.01 15.67 4.03
C LEU A 402 10.82 14.78 4.37
N ASP A 403 9.61 15.29 4.15
CA ASP A 403 8.39 14.53 4.35
C ASP A 403 8.39 13.26 3.49
N LEU A 404 8.70 13.39 2.19
CA LEU A 404 8.77 12.27 1.26
C LEU A 404 9.86 11.24 1.62
N PHE A 405 11.02 11.69 2.12
CA PHE A 405 12.10 10.82 2.57
C PHE A 405 11.65 9.86 3.68
N TYR A 406 11.06 10.41 4.75
CA TYR A 406 10.58 9.58 5.87
C TYR A 406 9.28 8.83 5.54
N THR A 407 8.45 9.36 4.64
CA THR A 407 7.31 8.63 4.08
C THR A 407 7.82 7.39 3.36
N LEU A 408 8.70 7.52 2.36
CA LEU A 408 9.24 6.38 1.61
C LEU A 408 9.99 5.37 2.49
N ARG A 409 10.66 5.83 3.55
CA ARG A 409 11.25 4.95 4.57
C ARG A 409 10.20 4.04 5.23
N THR A 410 9.02 4.57 5.50
CA THR A 410 7.90 3.85 6.13
C THR A 410 7.11 3.03 5.12
N THR A 411 6.99 3.53 3.89
CA THR A 411 6.00 3.07 2.92
C THR A 411 6.56 2.25 1.77
N ALA A 412 7.88 2.19 1.64
CA ALA A 412 8.60 1.27 0.77
C ALA A 412 9.69 0.54 1.56
N PRO A 413 9.33 -0.17 2.66
CA PRO A 413 10.31 -0.86 3.50
C PRO A 413 11.07 -1.95 2.74
N GLU A 414 10.47 -2.54 1.70
CA GLU A 414 11.11 -3.51 0.82
C GLU A 414 12.22 -2.91 -0.07
N VAL A 415 12.37 -1.57 -0.09
CA VAL A 415 13.49 -0.86 -0.73
C VAL A 415 14.40 -0.18 0.31
N THR A 416 13.83 0.38 1.37
CA THR A 416 14.56 1.25 2.32
C THR A 416 14.98 0.55 3.61
N LEU A 417 14.31 -0.54 3.99
CA LEU A 417 14.51 -1.29 5.23
C LEU A 417 14.73 -2.80 4.99
N ARG A 418 15.00 -3.20 3.74
CA ARG A 418 15.17 -4.60 3.34
C ARG A 418 16.43 -5.23 3.93
N LEU A 419 17.52 -4.46 3.99
CA LEU A 419 18.74 -4.77 4.72
C LEU A 419 18.94 -3.69 5.78
N LYS A 420 19.00 -4.07 7.06
CA LYS A 420 19.23 -3.09 8.12
C LYS A 420 20.72 -3.01 8.45
N PRO A 421 21.33 -1.80 8.48
CA PRO A 421 22.76 -1.64 8.77
C PRO A 421 23.17 -2.10 10.18
N THR A 422 22.21 -2.34 11.06
CA THR A 422 22.40 -2.87 12.41
C THR A 422 22.51 -4.40 12.44
N GLU A 423 22.23 -5.08 11.32
CA GLU A 423 22.19 -6.54 11.20
C GLU A 423 23.39 -7.05 10.37
N ALA A 424 23.85 -8.28 10.64
CA ALA A 424 25.03 -8.86 10.00
C ALA A 424 24.87 -9.03 8.47
N GLU A 425 23.66 -9.36 8.03
CA GLU A 425 23.33 -9.57 6.61
C GLU A 425 23.63 -8.33 5.75
N PHE A 426 23.48 -7.12 6.31
CA PHE A 426 23.83 -5.89 5.61
C PHE A 426 25.34 -5.81 5.32
N MET A 427 26.18 -6.21 6.26
CA MET A 427 27.64 -6.21 6.08
C MET A 427 28.07 -7.28 5.09
N ASP A 428 27.45 -8.47 5.13
CA ASP A 428 27.69 -9.53 4.16
C ASP A 428 27.35 -9.09 2.74
N PHE A 429 26.20 -8.43 2.56
CA PHE A 429 25.78 -7.88 1.27
C PHE A 429 26.68 -6.73 0.81
N LEU A 430 27.02 -5.78 1.70
CA LEU A 430 27.93 -4.67 1.38
C LEU A 430 29.28 -5.17 0.88
N ARG A 431 29.79 -6.27 1.45
CA ARG A 431 31.06 -6.90 1.06
C ARG A 431 31.05 -7.56 -0.31
N LEU A 432 29.88 -7.84 -0.89
CA LEU A 432 29.78 -8.20 -2.31
C LEU A 432 30.19 -7.03 -3.21
N GLY A 433 30.13 -5.80 -2.69
CA GLY A 433 30.50 -4.58 -3.40
C GLY A 433 29.57 -4.26 -4.57
N THR A 434 28.29 -4.61 -4.47
CA THR A 434 27.29 -4.31 -5.51
C THR A 434 27.09 -2.80 -5.70
N CYS A 435 27.41 -1.99 -4.69
CA CYS A 435 27.44 -0.53 -4.79
C CYS A 435 28.53 0.05 -3.88
N VAL A 436 29.28 1.02 -4.39
CA VAL A 436 30.29 1.79 -3.66
C VAL A 436 30.25 3.25 -4.09
N ILE A 437 30.52 4.16 -3.16
CA ILE A 437 30.69 5.58 -3.48
C ILE A 437 32.18 5.85 -3.59
N LEU A 438 32.61 6.40 -4.72
CA LEU A 438 34.03 6.55 -5.04
C LEU A 438 34.65 7.67 -4.19
N ARG A 439 35.87 7.44 -3.72
CA ARG A 439 36.65 8.45 -3.01
C ARG A 439 36.98 9.58 -3.98
N GLN A 440 36.94 10.81 -3.48
CA GLN A 440 37.33 11.98 -4.25
C GLN A 440 38.30 12.84 -3.43
N PRO A 441 39.19 13.60 -4.09
CA PRO A 441 40.00 14.60 -3.43
C PRO A 441 39.15 15.61 -2.66
N LYS A 442 39.69 16.11 -1.53
CA LYS A 442 38.98 17.04 -0.63
C LYS A 442 38.50 18.33 -1.32
N ASP A 443 39.20 18.77 -2.36
CA ASP A 443 38.89 19.99 -3.12
C ASP A 443 38.36 19.71 -4.54
N ALA A 444 37.85 18.50 -4.79
CA ALA A 444 37.23 18.15 -6.06
C ALA A 444 36.03 19.08 -6.35
N LEU A 445 36.05 19.70 -7.53
CA LEU A 445 34.96 20.53 -8.05
C LEU A 445 34.20 19.81 -9.18
N HIS A 446 33.98 18.52 -8.99
CA HIS A 446 33.11 17.71 -9.83
C HIS A 446 32.10 16.96 -8.95
N PRO A 447 30.98 16.48 -9.50
CA PRO A 447 30.02 15.66 -8.76
C PRO A 447 30.67 14.37 -8.22
N CYS A 448 30.24 13.90 -7.04
CA CYS A 448 30.69 12.61 -6.51
C CYS A 448 30.22 11.47 -7.41
N VAL A 449 31.04 10.44 -7.58
CA VAL A 449 30.69 9.29 -8.42
C VAL A 449 30.21 8.13 -7.54
N ILE A 450 29.05 7.56 -7.88
CA ILE A 450 28.50 6.35 -7.29
C ILE A 450 28.64 5.24 -8.32
N LEU A 451 29.30 4.14 -7.96
CA LEU A 451 29.42 2.96 -8.80
C LEU A 451 28.44 1.88 -8.33
N ILE A 452 27.64 1.35 -9.25
CA ILE A 452 26.73 0.22 -9.05
C ILE A 452 27.17 -0.91 -9.97
N ARG A 453 27.48 -2.07 -9.39
CA ARG A 453 27.83 -3.29 -10.11
C ARG A 453 26.66 -4.26 -10.02
N ALA A 454 25.78 -4.20 -11.02
CA ALA A 454 24.43 -4.76 -10.95
C ALA A 454 24.40 -6.30 -11.04
N GLY A 455 25.49 -6.96 -11.42
CA GLY A 455 25.62 -8.42 -11.52
C GLY A 455 26.46 -9.09 -10.42
N GLU A 456 26.91 -8.34 -9.40
CA GLU A 456 27.80 -8.86 -8.35
C GLU A 456 27.06 -9.49 -7.15
N TYR A 457 25.79 -9.88 -7.33
CA TYR A 457 25.04 -10.66 -6.34
C TYR A 457 24.45 -11.91 -6.96
N ASP A 458 24.19 -12.92 -6.14
CA ASP A 458 23.43 -14.10 -6.56
C ASP A 458 21.93 -13.76 -6.57
N PRO A 459 21.27 -13.73 -7.75
CA PRO A 459 19.86 -13.35 -7.87
C PRO A 459 18.88 -14.40 -7.31
N GLN A 460 19.38 -15.55 -6.85
CA GLN A 460 18.58 -16.51 -6.08
C GLN A 460 18.60 -16.21 -4.57
N LYS A 461 19.60 -15.47 -4.08
CA LYS A 461 19.78 -15.12 -2.66
C LYS A 461 19.37 -13.69 -2.36
N HIS A 462 19.72 -12.76 -3.24
CA HIS A 462 19.45 -11.33 -3.07
C HIS A 462 18.58 -10.77 -4.19
N ASN A 463 18.06 -9.58 -3.96
CA ASN A 463 17.21 -8.84 -4.87
C ASN A 463 17.88 -7.53 -5.30
N VAL A 464 17.58 -7.02 -6.49
CA VAL A 464 18.01 -5.68 -6.93
C VAL A 464 17.66 -4.55 -5.94
N ALA A 465 16.60 -4.71 -5.15
CA ALA A 465 16.24 -3.79 -4.07
C ALA A 465 17.29 -3.72 -2.95
N ASP A 466 18.07 -4.78 -2.72
CA ASP A 466 19.14 -4.82 -1.73
C ASP A 466 20.27 -3.84 -2.08
N ILE A 467 20.61 -3.71 -3.37
CA ILE A 467 21.56 -2.70 -3.87
C ILE A 467 21.10 -1.29 -3.51
N MET A 468 19.82 -0.99 -3.76
CA MET A 468 19.26 0.32 -3.45
C MET A 468 19.12 0.57 -1.95
N CYS A 469 18.83 -0.47 -1.17
CA CYS A 469 18.77 -0.39 0.29
C CYS A 469 20.15 -0.05 0.86
N ALA A 470 21.20 -0.78 0.46
CA ALA A 470 22.58 -0.48 0.84
C ALA A 470 22.98 0.94 0.44
N LEU A 471 22.74 1.31 -0.83
CA LEU A 471 23.05 2.64 -1.33
C LEU A 471 22.32 3.75 -0.58
N TYR A 472 21.06 3.52 -0.17
CA TYR A 472 20.26 4.47 0.60
C TYR A 472 20.91 4.83 1.94
N TYR A 473 21.59 3.90 2.62
CA TYR A 473 22.35 4.19 3.85
C TYR A 473 23.71 4.83 3.56
N LEU A 474 24.45 4.34 2.56
CA LEU A 474 25.75 4.94 2.18
C LEU A 474 25.60 6.41 1.77
N VAL A 475 24.52 6.74 1.06
CA VAL A 475 24.23 8.12 0.66
C VAL A 475 23.92 9.02 1.86
N GLN A 476 23.27 8.50 2.92
CA GLN A 476 23.00 9.29 4.12
C GLN A 476 24.30 9.68 4.84
N ILE A 477 25.25 8.75 4.94
CA ILE A 477 26.59 9.05 5.46
C ILE A 477 27.29 10.05 4.53
N LEU A 478 27.22 9.84 3.21
CA LEU A 478 27.83 10.74 2.23
C LEU A 478 27.34 12.19 2.39
N VAL A 479 26.03 12.42 2.55
CA VAL A 479 25.49 13.79 2.64
C VAL A 479 25.86 14.48 3.95
N ILE A 480 26.18 13.72 4.99
CA ILE A 480 26.68 14.24 6.26
C ILE A 480 28.17 14.57 6.17
N GLU A 481 28.96 13.72 5.53
CA GLU A 481 30.43 13.86 5.48
C GLU A 481 30.95 14.74 4.34
N ASN A 482 30.22 14.83 3.24
CA ASN A 482 30.78 15.33 1.98
C ASN A 482 29.99 16.51 1.43
N ASP A 483 30.50 17.71 1.68
CA ASP A 483 29.87 18.93 1.19
C ASP A 483 29.88 19.04 -0.33
N THR A 484 30.91 18.54 -1.02
CA THR A 484 30.94 18.47 -2.49
C THR A 484 29.77 17.64 -3.02
N ALA A 485 29.35 16.56 -2.35
CA ALA A 485 28.18 15.78 -2.76
C ALA A 485 26.90 16.64 -2.69
N THR A 486 26.73 17.38 -1.59
CA THR A 486 25.53 18.22 -1.37
C THR A 486 25.52 19.45 -2.29
N VAL A 487 26.69 20.01 -2.61
CA VAL A 487 26.85 21.20 -3.44
C VAL A 487 26.92 20.86 -4.92
N MET A 488 27.81 19.96 -5.34
CA MET A 488 28.05 19.60 -6.74
C MET A 488 27.10 18.50 -7.26
N GLY A 489 26.46 17.73 -6.37
CA GLY A 489 25.60 16.61 -6.74
C GLY A 489 26.37 15.33 -7.03
N THR A 490 25.74 14.38 -7.73
CA THR A 490 26.32 13.06 -8.00
C THR A 490 26.20 12.62 -9.45
N MET A 491 27.15 11.80 -9.89
CA MET A 491 27.07 11.00 -11.12
C MET A 491 26.96 9.53 -10.73
N ILE A 492 26.19 8.76 -11.48
CA ILE A 492 26.02 7.33 -11.27
C ILE A 492 26.67 6.60 -12.43
N VAL A 493 27.50 5.61 -12.13
CA VAL A 493 28.02 4.62 -13.07
C VAL A 493 27.34 3.29 -12.75
N VAL A 494 26.69 2.68 -13.73
CA VAL A 494 26.10 1.35 -13.60
C VAL A 494 26.79 0.41 -14.56
N ASP A 495 27.45 -0.57 -13.98
CA ASP A 495 28.05 -1.68 -14.68
C ASP A 495 27.12 -2.89 -14.65
N TYR A 496 26.77 -3.38 -15.84
CA TYR A 496 25.92 -4.55 -16.02
C TYR A 496 26.71 -5.82 -16.32
N GLU A 497 28.03 -5.81 -16.14
CA GLU A 497 28.83 -7.02 -16.19
C GLU A 497 28.24 -8.08 -15.22
N LYS A 498 28.18 -9.33 -15.67
CA LYS A 498 27.54 -10.48 -14.99
C LYS A 498 26.01 -10.41 -14.81
N VAL A 499 25.33 -9.37 -15.28
CA VAL A 499 23.86 -9.32 -15.23
C VAL A 499 23.27 -10.40 -16.13
N THR A 500 22.45 -11.27 -15.53
CA THR A 500 21.73 -12.35 -16.22
C THR A 500 20.23 -12.08 -16.31
N LEU A 501 19.50 -12.89 -17.08
CA LEU A 501 18.03 -12.79 -17.14
C LEU A 501 17.37 -12.91 -15.76
N SER A 502 17.93 -13.72 -14.85
CA SER A 502 17.43 -13.85 -13.48
C SER A 502 17.45 -12.51 -12.74
N HIS A 503 18.51 -11.73 -12.88
CA HIS A 503 18.58 -10.35 -12.35
C HIS A 503 17.50 -9.46 -12.96
N LEU A 504 17.34 -9.49 -14.30
CA LEU A 504 16.36 -8.66 -15.01
C LEU A 504 14.93 -8.97 -14.58
N THR A 505 14.60 -10.24 -14.32
CA THR A 505 13.24 -10.65 -13.91
C THR A 505 12.84 -10.16 -12.51
N GLN A 506 13.79 -9.76 -11.67
CA GLN A 506 13.48 -9.17 -10.37
C GLN A 506 12.94 -7.74 -10.50
N ALA A 507 13.25 -7.04 -11.59
CA ALA A 507 12.93 -5.63 -11.82
C ALA A 507 11.48 -5.42 -12.31
N SER A 508 10.49 -5.73 -11.45
CA SER A 508 9.08 -5.46 -11.76
C SER A 508 8.81 -3.95 -11.93
N PRO A 509 7.81 -3.53 -12.74
CA PRO A 509 7.48 -2.12 -12.89
C PRO A 509 7.15 -1.39 -11.58
N SER A 510 6.51 -2.07 -10.62
CA SER A 510 6.21 -1.50 -9.30
C SER A 510 7.50 -1.25 -8.50
N LEU A 511 8.39 -2.26 -8.46
CA LEU A 511 9.67 -2.13 -7.79
C LEU A 511 10.50 -1.01 -8.43
N LEU A 512 10.64 -1.00 -9.76
CA LEU A 512 11.36 0.05 -10.49
C LEU A 512 10.84 1.46 -10.20
N LYS A 513 9.52 1.64 -10.12
CA LYS A 513 8.92 2.92 -9.74
C LYS A 513 9.32 3.35 -8.33
N LYS A 514 9.36 2.42 -7.38
CA LYS A 514 9.80 2.69 -6.00
C LYS A 514 11.30 2.99 -5.91
N LEU A 515 12.15 2.23 -6.63
CA LEU A 515 13.59 2.49 -6.71
C LEU A 515 13.87 3.89 -7.29
N VAL A 516 13.13 4.30 -8.32
CA VAL A 516 13.20 5.66 -8.87
C VAL A 516 12.75 6.70 -7.84
N ALA A 517 11.64 6.46 -7.14
CA ALA A 517 11.14 7.40 -6.13
C ALA A 517 12.12 7.58 -4.96
N VAL A 518 12.70 6.49 -4.46
CA VAL A 518 13.71 6.53 -3.40
C VAL A 518 14.97 7.28 -3.89
N SER A 519 15.47 6.95 -5.08
CA SER A 519 16.72 7.54 -5.59
C SER A 519 16.61 9.00 -6.05
N GLN A 520 15.50 9.42 -6.67
CA GLN A 520 15.36 10.75 -7.27
C GLN A 520 14.58 11.74 -6.40
N ASP A 521 13.49 11.27 -5.80
CA ASP A 521 12.52 12.17 -5.20
C ASP A 521 12.77 12.35 -3.70
N SER A 522 13.27 11.31 -3.04
CA SER A 522 13.49 11.28 -1.59
C SER A 522 14.87 11.81 -1.14
N LEU A 523 15.95 11.45 -1.85
CA LEU A 523 17.32 11.78 -1.42
C LEU A 523 17.71 13.24 -1.74
N PRO A 524 18.52 13.91 -0.90
CA PRO A 524 18.90 15.31 -1.07
C PRO A 524 20.07 15.52 -2.06
N LEU A 525 20.21 14.64 -3.05
CA LEU A 525 21.29 14.71 -4.03
C LEU A 525 20.76 15.11 -5.41
N ARG A 526 21.54 15.92 -6.12
CA ARG A 526 21.24 16.35 -7.49
C ARG A 526 21.96 15.43 -8.47
N LEU A 527 21.23 14.61 -9.21
CA LEU A 527 21.81 13.80 -10.28
C LEU A 527 22.42 14.72 -11.36
N LYS A 528 23.64 14.46 -11.79
CA LYS A 528 24.37 15.23 -12.83
C LYS A 528 24.66 14.39 -14.07
N GLY A 529 24.73 13.06 -13.93
CA GLY A 529 24.92 12.11 -15.04
C GLY A 529 24.58 10.68 -14.61
N SER A 530 24.10 9.86 -15.55
CA SER A 530 23.89 8.41 -15.38
C SER A 530 24.57 7.69 -16.54
N HIS A 531 25.61 6.92 -16.23
CA HIS A 531 26.54 6.35 -17.19
C HIS A 531 26.47 4.83 -17.11
N HIS A 532 26.17 4.16 -18.21
CA HIS A 532 25.90 2.72 -18.25
C HIS A 532 26.92 2.03 -19.16
N VAL A 533 27.55 0.95 -18.67
CA VAL A 533 28.53 0.12 -19.40
C VAL A 533 28.16 -1.37 -19.33
N ASN A 534 28.70 -2.18 -20.23
CA ASN A 534 28.50 -3.63 -20.27
C ASN A 534 27.02 -4.07 -20.33
N VAL A 535 26.20 -3.26 -21.00
CA VAL A 535 24.75 -3.40 -21.12
C VAL A 535 24.38 -4.72 -21.85
N PRO A 536 23.70 -5.69 -21.19
CA PRO A 536 23.38 -6.99 -21.80
C PRO A 536 22.12 -6.91 -22.68
N ALA A 537 21.91 -7.91 -23.53
CA ALA A 537 20.67 -8.01 -24.29
C ALA A 537 19.44 -8.16 -23.36
N GLY A 538 18.36 -7.43 -23.65
CA GLY A 538 17.09 -7.47 -22.90
C GLY A 538 16.93 -6.39 -21.84
N ILE A 539 18.00 -5.69 -21.48
CA ILE A 539 17.96 -4.55 -20.54
C ILE A 539 17.22 -3.33 -21.13
N GLU A 540 17.05 -3.27 -22.46
CA GLU A 540 16.30 -2.20 -23.13
C GLU A 540 14.85 -2.12 -22.64
N ILE A 541 14.28 -3.27 -22.26
CA ILE A 541 12.94 -3.36 -21.65
C ILE A 541 12.92 -2.61 -20.31
N ILE A 542 13.94 -2.84 -19.47
CA ILE A 542 14.09 -2.17 -18.18
C ILE A 542 14.32 -0.67 -18.38
N PHE A 543 15.17 -0.27 -19.33
CA PHE A 543 15.38 1.15 -19.65
C PHE A 543 14.11 1.84 -20.14
N LYS A 544 13.28 1.17 -20.94
CA LYS A 544 11.99 1.71 -21.38
C LYS A 544 11.05 1.93 -20.18
N LEU A 545 10.97 0.96 -19.27
CA LEU A 545 10.17 1.09 -18.04
C LEU A 545 10.66 2.21 -17.14
N VAL A 546 11.96 2.22 -16.81
CA VAL A 546 12.59 3.24 -15.96
C VAL A 546 12.43 4.63 -16.59
N SER A 547 12.68 4.76 -17.89
CA SER A 547 12.50 6.04 -18.61
C SER A 547 11.08 6.59 -18.47
N GLY A 548 10.06 5.73 -18.45
CA GLY A 548 8.67 6.13 -18.18
C GLY A 548 8.47 6.82 -16.82
N PHE A 549 9.28 6.48 -15.82
CA PHE A 549 9.23 7.05 -14.47
C PHE A 549 10.19 8.23 -14.27
N LEU A 550 11.25 8.33 -15.07
CA LEU A 550 12.22 9.42 -14.98
C LEU A 550 11.63 10.77 -15.42
N GLY A 551 11.97 11.84 -14.69
CA GLY A 551 11.74 13.21 -15.17
C GLY A 551 12.61 13.56 -16.39
N GLU A 552 12.20 14.57 -17.16
CA GLU A 552 12.88 14.97 -18.41
C GLU A 552 14.38 15.24 -18.22
N LYS A 553 14.75 15.90 -17.12
CA LYS A 553 16.16 16.18 -16.78
C LYS A 553 16.97 14.91 -16.53
N ALA A 554 16.38 13.89 -15.90
CA ALA A 554 17.06 12.63 -15.64
C ALA A 554 17.24 11.82 -16.94
N ARG A 555 16.21 11.78 -17.80
CA ARG A 555 16.30 11.12 -19.12
C ARG A 555 17.42 11.70 -19.99
N LYS A 556 17.53 13.03 -20.06
CA LYS A 556 18.59 13.72 -20.83
C LYS A 556 20.01 13.48 -20.30
N ARG A 557 20.16 12.91 -19.11
CA ARG A 557 21.44 12.64 -18.44
C ARG A 557 21.87 11.19 -18.53
N LEU A 558 21.05 10.32 -19.11
CA LEU A 558 21.37 8.92 -19.33
C LEU A 558 22.28 8.77 -20.55
N ARG A 559 23.39 8.06 -20.38
CA ARG A 559 24.38 7.79 -21.42
C ARG A 559 24.81 6.32 -21.34
N ILE A 560 24.85 5.65 -22.48
CA ILE A 560 25.32 4.27 -22.62
C ILE A 560 26.63 4.31 -23.39
N TYR A 561 27.63 3.58 -22.89
CA TYR A 561 28.99 3.55 -23.43
C TYR A 561 29.34 2.14 -23.91
N LYS A 562 30.13 2.05 -24.98
CA LYS A 562 30.57 0.77 -25.55
C LYS A 562 31.81 0.20 -24.88
N SER A 563 32.61 1.06 -24.23
CA SER A 563 33.83 0.65 -23.53
C SER A 563 34.15 1.57 -22.35
N ASN A 564 34.99 1.07 -21.44
CA ASN A 564 35.51 1.86 -20.32
C ASN A 564 36.31 3.08 -20.80
N GLU A 565 37.04 2.96 -21.92
CA GLU A 565 37.75 4.11 -22.50
C GLU A 565 36.81 5.27 -22.89
N GLU A 566 35.63 4.96 -23.43
CA GLU A 566 34.62 5.96 -23.78
C GLU A 566 33.97 6.57 -22.53
N LEU A 567 33.70 5.74 -21.52
CA LEU A 567 33.20 6.17 -20.21
C LEU A 567 34.15 7.19 -19.57
N LEU A 568 35.46 6.88 -19.54
CA LEU A 568 36.50 7.71 -18.94
C LEU A 568 36.71 9.07 -19.63
N LYS A 569 36.21 9.28 -20.86
CA LYS A 569 36.20 10.61 -21.50
C LYS A 569 35.25 11.60 -20.82
N ASN A 570 34.31 11.09 -20.01
CA ASN A 570 33.24 11.88 -19.39
C ASN A 570 33.30 11.87 -17.85
N LEU A 571 34.26 11.17 -17.26
CA LEU A 571 34.41 11.00 -15.82
C LEU A 571 35.85 11.31 -15.38
N PRO A 572 36.07 11.75 -14.13
CA PRO A 572 37.41 12.05 -13.63
C PRO A 572 38.18 10.74 -13.43
N LYS A 573 39.23 10.51 -14.22
CA LYS A 573 40.00 9.26 -14.17
C LYS A 573 40.57 8.99 -12.78
N GLU A 574 40.93 10.04 -12.06
CA GLU A 574 41.48 10.03 -10.71
C GLU A 574 40.54 9.52 -9.63
N VAL A 575 39.23 9.42 -9.89
CA VAL A 575 38.26 8.83 -8.94
C VAL A 575 37.73 7.48 -9.39
N ILE A 576 37.85 7.13 -10.67
CA ILE A 576 37.38 5.85 -11.20
C ILE A 576 38.33 4.72 -10.76
N PRO A 577 37.84 3.54 -10.34
CA PRO A 577 38.70 2.46 -9.87
C PRO A 577 39.60 1.92 -10.99
N VAL A 578 40.71 1.30 -10.60
CA VAL A 578 41.70 0.72 -11.54
C VAL A 578 41.08 -0.36 -12.43
N GLU A 579 40.09 -1.09 -11.93
CA GLU A 579 39.33 -2.11 -12.66
C GLU A 579 38.56 -1.54 -13.86
N TYR A 580 38.27 -0.23 -13.86
CA TYR A 580 37.64 0.48 -14.98
C TYR A 580 38.63 1.36 -15.76
N GLY A 581 39.94 1.22 -15.51
CA GLY A 581 41.00 1.98 -16.18
C GLY A 581 41.27 3.37 -15.60
N GLY A 582 40.79 3.66 -14.39
CA GLY A 582 41.11 4.88 -13.66
C GLY A 582 42.28 4.72 -12.68
N SER A 583 42.43 5.67 -11.76
CA SER A 583 43.48 5.70 -10.73
C SER A 583 42.96 5.98 -9.30
N GLY A 584 41.65 5.81 -9.07
CA GLY A 584 40.98 6.08 -7.78
C GLY A 584 41.11 5.01 -6.69
N GLY A 585 42.08 4.10 -6.82
CA GLY A 585 42.24 2.91 -5.99
C GLY A 585 41.46 1.69 -6.51
N THR A 586 41.43 0.62 -5.72
CA THR A 586 40.74 -0.63 -6.09
C THR A 586 39.31 -0.66 -5.55
N ILE A 587 38.45 -1.49 -6.16
CA ILE A 587 37.11 -1.73 -5.62
C ILE A 587 37.19 -2.38 -4.23
N SER A 588 38.15 -3.27 -4.00
CA SER A 588 38.35 -3.91 -2.69
C SER A 588 38.61 -2.88 -1.58
N GLU A 589 39.50 -1.92 -1.83
CA GLU A 589 39.77 -0.83 -0.87
C GLU A 589 38.53 0.02 -0.59
N LEU A 590 37.69 0.25 -1.61
CA LEU A 590 36.45 1.01 -1.46
C LEU A 590 35.41 0.24 -0.64
N ILE A 591 35.32 -1.08 -0.81
CA ILE A 591 34.47 -1.95 0.00
C ILE A 591 34.91 -1.90 1.46
N ASP A 592 36.21 -2.07 1.73
CA ASP A 592 36.75 -2.01 3.10
C ASP A 592 36.53 -0.63 3.74
N TYR A 593 36.75 0.43 2.97
CA TYR A 593 36.46 1.80 3.41
C TYR A 593 35.01 1.97 3.84
N TRP A 594 34.04 1.55 3.01
CA TRP A 594 32.62 1.69 3.32
C TRP A 594 32.15 0.74 4.42
N ALA A 595 32.71 -0.47 4.50
CA ALA A 595 32.48 -1.38 5.61
C ALA A 595 32.91 -0.76 6.94
N ASN A 596 34.10 -0.15 6.99
CA ASN A 596 34.57 0.57 8.18
C ASN A 596 33.70 1.78 8.51
N LYS A 597 33.26 2.55 7.49
CA LYS A 597 32.36 3.69 7.69
C LYS A 597 31.01 3.30 8.27
N ILE A 598 30.44 2.17 7.84
CA ILE A 598 29.19 1.65 8.41
C ILE A 598 29.36 1.29 9.89
N GLN A 599 30.51 0.71 10.27
CA GLN A 599 30.81 0.43 11.69
C GLN A 599 31.00 1.72 12.50
N GLU A 600 31.73 2.70 11.96
CA GLU A 600 31.92 4.02 12.59
C GLU A 600 30.57 4.73 12.85
N TYR A 601 29.67 4.66 11.87
CA TYR A 601 28.34 5.28 11.94
C TYR A 601 27.27 4.40 12.59
N LYS A 602 27.62 3.25 13.16
CA LYS A 602 26.64 2.31 13.73
C LYS A 602 25.68 2.98 14.74
N PRO A 603 26.14 3.77 15.73
CA PRO A 603 25.23 4.45 16.66
C PRO A 603 24.28 5.44 15.96
N TRP A 604 24.80 6.16 14.95
CA TRP A 604 24.01 7.10 14.16
C TRP A 604 22.94 6.37 13.33
N LEU A 605 23.28 5.22 12.76
CA LEU A 605 22.37 4.37 11.98
C LEU A 605 21.31 3.70 12.87
N GLU A 606 21.66 3.31 14.11
CA GLU A 606 20.72 2.80 15.11
C GLU A 606 19.67 3.85 15.50
N GLU A 607 20.07 5.11 15.66
CA GLU A 607 19.14 6.21 15.84
C GLU A 607 18.27 6.41 14.60
N GLU A 608 18.87 6.32 13.40
CA GLU A 608 18.16 6.46 12.13
C GLU A 608 17.03 5.42 11.98
N MET A 609 17.19 4.22 12.54
CA MET A 609 16.15 3.18 12.57
C MET A 609 14.87 3.60 13.32
N GLN A 610 14.93 4.65 14.14
CA GLN A 610 13.79 5.13 14.91
C GLN A 610 12.97 6.20 14.19
N PHE A 611 13.44 6.73 13.06
CA PHE A 611 12.75 7.77 12.28
C PHE A 611 11.87 7.18 11.18
N GLY A 612 10.82 7.92 10.82
CA GLY A 612 9.80 7.49 9.87
C GLY A 612 8.53 8.34 10.00
N THR A 613 7.42 7.81 9.51
CA THR A 613 6.12 8.45 9.61
C THR A 613 5.07 7.57 10.28
N ASP A 614 4.14 8.22 10.97
CA ASP A 614 2.87 7.64 11.37
C ASP A 614 1.79 8.30 10.50
N GLU A 615 1.49 7.66 9.36
CA GLU A 615 0.56 8.19 8.37
C GLU A 615 -0.85 8.42 8.93
N SER A 616 -1.22 7.77 10.04
CA SER A 616 -2.50 8.00 10.70
C SER A 616 -2.63 9.40 11.33
N LYS A 617 -1.51 10.06 11.62
CA LYS A 617 -1.46 11.41 12.23
C LYS A 617 -1.32 12.53 11.21
N ARG A 618 -1.28 12.22 9.90
CA ARG A 618 -0.98 13.20 8.86
C ARG A 618 -2.19 14.11 8.62
N ILE A 619 -2.05 15.39 8.95
CA ILE A 619 -3.11 16.38 8.75
C ILE A 619 -3.15 16.79 7.27
N THR A 620 -4.11 16.27 6.51
CA THR A 620 -4.37 16.70 5.12
C THR A 620 -5.06 18.06 5.09
N LYS A 621 -4.28 19.15 5.02
CA LYS A 621 -4.84 20.48 4.68
C LYS A 621 -5.15 20.57 3.17
N VAL A 622 -6.27 21.26 2.91
CA VAL A 622 -6.98 21.55 1.64
C VAL A 622 -6.08 21.92 0.45
N LYS A 623 -6.58 21.60 -0.76
CA LYS A 623 -6.08 21.93 -2.11
C LYS A 623 -5.27 23.24 -2.19
N ASN A 624 -4.06 23.15 -2.74
CA ASN A 624 -3.45 24.27 -3.46
C ASN A 624 -3.17 23.83 -4.91
N ASN A 625 -3.78 24.57 -5.84
CA ASN A 625 -3.50 24.54 -7.27
C ASN A 625 -2.10 25.12 -7.52
N SER A 626 -1.10 24.26 -7.58
CA SER A 626 0.10 24.48 -8.37
C SER A 626 0.67 23.11 -8.71
N ASN A 627 1.28 22.99 -9.89
CA ASN A 627 1.74 21.75 -10.53
C ASN A 627 2.75 20.93 -9.69
N GLN A 628 2.34 20.37 -8.56
CA GLN A 628 3.10 19.44 -7.73
C GLN A 628 2.63 18.03 -8.02
N GLY A 629 3.20 17.48 -9.10
CA GLY A 629 2.93 16.14 -9.56
C GLY A 629 3.34 15.04 -8.56
N SER A 630 2.50 14.01 -8.53
CA SER A 630 2.87 12.60 -8.42
C SER A 630 3.43 11.98 -7.13
N PHE A 631 3.70 12.72 -6.04
CA PHE A 631 4.28 12.08 -4.84
C PHE A 631 3.36 11.95 -3.61
N ARG A 632 2.25 12.70 -3.56
CA ARG A 632 1.12 12.40 -2.63
C ARG A 632 0.37 11.11 -2.98
N LYS A 633 0.75 10.48 -4.11
CA LYS A 633 0.29 9.19 -4.64
C LYS A 633 1.46 8.20 -4.75
N LEU A 634 2.42 8.26 -3.84
CA LEU A 634 3.11 7.03 -3.47
C LEU A 634 2.16 6.23 -2.61
N ASP A 635 1.28 5.59 -3.35
CA ASP A 635 0.58 4.37 -3.03
C ASP A 635 1.55 3.46 -2.27
N ILE A 636 1.54 3.58 -0.93
CA ILE A 636 2.18 2.69 0.04
C ILE A 636 1.69 1.29 -0.30
N ASP A 637 2.61 0.47 -0.78
CA ASP A 637 2.34 -0.86 -1.31
C ASP A 637 3.20 -1.86 -0.56
#